data_AF-A0A4U7CAU3-F1
#
_entry.id   AF-A0A4U7CAU3-F1
#
_cell.length_a   1.000
_cell.length_b   1.000
_cell.length_c   1.000
_cell.angle_alpha   90.00
_cell.angle_beta   90.00
_cell.angle_gamma   90.00
#
_symmetry.space_group_name_H-M   'P 1'
#
loop_
_entity.id
_entity.type
_entity.pdbx_description
1 polymer ?
#
loop_
_entity_poly.entity_id
_entity_poly.type
_entity_poly.pdbx_seq_one_letter_code
_entity_poly.pdbx_strand_id
1 'polypeptide(L)'
;MSIQPQQPTGESRPTNHDDELPAPDDVPDRQTEIPDLTGAPTQRKNAIRIRLPRDPAKREELPAAIHGVLLWILSDVCGESIIESVEILVFPGPQGLEFVLHPRPFALDGRSDTQSTLNDFTDELYSRPLSVLTQAVKRRYPESVNVEVGHLDLEPVGVTDVTTTRLYSIEDGNRPIPGNTKAEPLEELFGALRENHDPFIYQVIVAGEDGSYNMSARLATYRPKDNYVGDRGFAELVADGKPTDLARVFGNGNLVSNHDAALANRYWKTHYTHTIDGNDSYEARYDYKLANQYTPKSEVRRQADTVRTVVLGKREHRRLLNGDTSTEPILKDEFSRYGWFSLFEPQLLPFVWTVTQRWETNPWRAVEGRSAPVFNSVKPITIETPSEFGVGEGWTDAAPDETAVENEGGPGHGSLEQYTRRVFTEGGDEIHKVDQTAESLPDERLTAVDGTINTLGIEVDSDIVAIECEDENTTKAANTLINAERAYKADRHVVFVYKQQDVERGYRHLNKPCKRIEDNGIITYNGTNPVRSPDGRTLVRAGDGSTTYRIEGQTISVRDDDGELTRGPVTDDVGTFEWPTEPAEDDTTATDTEASETQCGYYRKTDDGTHRVETADGTVIMEYSEKQAFLADWTRIREPHVPIALSYLDFVTVAYRDEKTGQLQVYDPRPDWETTDKSESQKAGVQRFCEEFIVERDGPELTYDDLDAALTQWFEGQSQHPAPIRSVIGGYLPDELKTAKTGSGGNDYRYFDGFDLLFEPGIDSPHQADPPADYDPDDQETDDDTETTEETD
;
A
#
# COMPACT_ATOMS: atom_id res chain seq x y z
N MET A 1 -53.11 29.82 -46.86
CA MET A 1 -52.76 29.11 -48.12
C MET A 1 -51.27 28.80 -48.02
N SER A 2 -50.87 27.66 -47.44
CA SER A 2 -50.71 26.34 -48.08
C SER A 2 -49.92 26.40 -49.39
N ILE A 3 -48.77 25.72 -49.45
CA ILE A 3 -48.54 24.48 -50.20
C ILE A 3 -47.26 23.77 -49.68
N GLN A 4 -47.52 22.58 -49.10
CA GLN A 4 -46.82 21.29 -49.03
C GLN A 4 -45.27 21.14 -49.13
N PRO A 5 -44.67 20.34 -48.22
CA PRO A 5 -43.52 19.49 -48.51
C PRO A 5 -43.95 18.14 -49.13
N GLN A 6 -43.22 17.68 -50.14
CA GLN A 6 -43.35 16.34 -50.74
C GLN A 6 -42.66 15.27 -49.87
N GLN A 7 -43.33 14.12 -49.73
CA GLN A 7 -42.83 12.80 -49.32
C GLN A 7 -43.33 11.81 -50.40
N PRO A 8 -42.98 10.51 -50.37
CA PRO A 8 -41.68 9.83 -50.20
C PRO A 8 -41.51 8.74 -51.31
N THR A 9 -40.38 8.04 -51.41
CA THR A 9 -40.37 6.63 -51.87
C THR A 9 -39.03 5.95 -51.57
N GLY A 10 -39.09 4.75 -50.96
CA GLY A 10 -37.95 3.85 -50.88
C GLY A 10 -37.93 2.98 -49.63
N GLU A 11 -38.97 2.18 -49.40
CA GLU A 11 -38.89 1.03 -48.49
C GLU A 11 -37.91 -0.01 -49.05
N SER A 12 -37.01 -0.50 -48.20
CA SER A 12 -36.41 -1.84 -48.31
C SER A 12 -36.03 -2.31 -46.90
N ARG A 13 -36.91 -3.07 -46.26
CA ARG A 13 -36.50 -4.18 -45.35
C ARG A 13 -36.16 -5.36 -46.26
N PRO A 14 -35.14 -6.18 -45.98
CA PRO A 14 -35.12 -7.09 -44.82
C PRO A 14 -33.68 -7.24 -44.24
N THR A 15 -33.31 -8.03 -43.22
CA THR A 15 -33.73 -9.32 -42.65
C THR A 15 -33.08 -9.43 -41.26
N ASN A 16 -33.74 -10.10 -40.32
CA ASN A 16 -33.05 -10.68 -39.16
C ASN A 16 -31.93 -11.61 -39.65
N HIS A 17 -30.71 -11.39 -39.17
CA HIS A 17 -29.69 -12.42 -39.06
C HIS A 17 -29.08 -12.28 -37.67
N ASP A 18 -29.37 -13.28 -36.84
CA ASP A 18 -28.46 -13.70 -35.77
C ASP A 18 -27.12 -14.02 -36.45
N ASP A 19 -26.09 -13.23 -36.15
CA ASP A 19 -24.69 -13.58 -36.39
C ASP A 19 -23.90 -12.97 -35.22
N GLU A 20 -23.82 -13.73 -34.11
CA GLU A 20 -22.68 -13.66 -33.22
C GLU A 20 -21.42 -13.84 -34.07
N LEU A 21 -20.60 -12.80 -34.16
CA LEU A 21 -19.26 -12.94 -34.71
C LEU A 21 -18.36 -13.55 -33.62
N PRO A 22 -17.69 -14.69 -33.91
CA PRO A 22 -16.87 -15.38 -32.93
C PRO A 22 -15.64 -14.55 -32.57
N ALA A 23 -15.16 -14.75 -31.33
CA ALA A 23 -13.87 -14.23 -30.89
C ALA A 23 -12.75 -14.68 -31.85
N PRO A 24 -11.72 -13.85 -32.11
CA PRO A 24 -10.59 -14.27 -32.92
C PRO A 24 -9.84 -15.41 -32.22
N ASP A 25 -9.76 -16.56 -32.88
CA ASP A 25 -9.11 -17.79 -32.37
C ASP A 25 -7.57 -17.75 -32.35
N ASP A 26 -6.91 -16.67 -32.80
CA ASP A 26 -5.46 -16.52 -32.72
C ASP A 26 -5.05 -15.05 -32.71
N VAL A 27 -4.59 -14.55 -31.56
CA VAL A 27 -3.82 -13.30 -31.45
C VAL A 27 -2.34 -13.70 -31.45
N PRO A 28 -1.50 -13.17 -32.36
CA PRO A 28 -0.09 -13.54 -32.40
C PRO A 28 0.62 -13.23 -31.07
N ASP A 29 1.34 -14.22 -30.54
CA ASP A 29 2.35 -14.07 -29.48
C ASP A 29 3.42 -13.08 -29.93
N ARG A 30 3.15 -11.79 -29.73
CA ARG A 30 4.18 -10.82 -29.45
C ARG A 30 3.95 -10.38 -28.02
N GLN A 31 4.56 -11.13 -27.10
CA GLN A 31 5.21 -10.55 -25.94
C GLN A 31 5.89 -9.27 -26.44
N THR A 32 5.26 -8.12 -26.19
CA THR A 32 6.04 -6.95 -25.89
C THR A 32 6.82 -7.38 -24.66
N GLU A 33 8.10 -7.68 -24.85
CA GLU A 33 9.04 -7.87 -23.76
C GLU A 33 8.81 -6.69 -22.82
N ILE A 34 8.11 -6.97 -21.72
CA ILE A 34 8.05 -6.08 -20.58
C ILE A 34 9.49 -6.08 -20.08
N PRO A 35 10.22 -4.95 -20.13
CA PRO A 35 11.52 -4.90 -19.49
C PRO A 35 11.30 -5.29 -18.04
N ASP A 36 12.06 -6.28 -17.60
CA ASP A 36 12.18 -6.66 -16.20
C ASP A 36 12.56 -5.39 -15.40
N LEU A 37 11.57 -4.82 -14.70
CA LEU A 37 11.72 -3.65 -13.84
C LEU A 37 11.94 -4.07 -12.38
N THR A 38 12.46 -5.28 -12.14
CA THR A 38 12.92 -5.68 -10.81
C THR A 38 14.25 -5.00 -10.48
N GLY A 39 14.16 -3.88 -9.74
CA GLY A 39 15.23 -3.41 -8.85
C GLY A 39 16.45 -2.72 -9.47
N ALA A 40 16.31 -1.45 -9.87
CA ALA A 40 17.15 -0.31 -9.41
C ALA A 40 16.78 1.01 -10.12
N PRO A 41 15.72 1.76 -9.71
CA PRO A 41 15.27 2.93 -10.47
C PRO A 41 15.57 4.33 -9.86
N THR A 42 16.15 4.46 -8.67
CA THR A 42 16.31 5.79 -8.02
C THR A 42 17.57 6.56 -8.43
N GLN A 43 18.53 5.96 -9.13
CA GLN A 43 19.81 6.61 -9.44
C GLN A 43 19.95 7.05 -10.90
N ARG A 44 20.37 8.30 -11.16
CA ARG A 44 20.89 8.75 -12.47
C ARG A 44 22.39 8.56 -12.50
N LYS A 45 22.86 7.55 -13.24
CA LYS A 45 24.28 7.28 -13.39
C LYS A 45 24.90 8.19 -14.46
N ASN A 46 26.19 8.48 -14.36
CA ASN A 46 26.93 9.21 -15.40
C ASN A 46 26.35 10.61 -15.71
N ALA A 47 26.03 11.36 -14.66
CA ALA A 47 25.50 12.72 -14.73
C ALA A 47 26.56 13.77 -14.38
N ILE A 48 26.30 15.02 -14.75
CA ILE A 48 27.12 16.18 -14.40
C ILE A 48 26.37 17.03 -13.37
N ARG A 49 26.95 17.23 -12.19
CA ARG A 49 26.48 18.20 -11.20
C ARG A 49 27.18 19.53 -11.38
N ILE A 50 26.42 20.62 -11.26
CA ILE A 50 26.89 22.00 -11.37
C ILE A 50 26.46 22.76 -10.11
N ARG A 51 27.41 23.45 -9.48
CA ARG A 51 27.20 24.28 -8.29
C ARG A 51 27.77 25.66 -8.50
N LEU A 52 26.92 26.67 -8.34
CA LEU A 52 27.32 28.07 -8.37
C LEU A 52 28.18 28.42 -7.13
N PRO A 53 29.05 29.45 -7.20
CA PRO A 53 29.89 29.88 -6.10
C PRO A 53 29.13 30.00 -4.78
N ARG A 54 29.70 29.46 -3.69
CA ARG A 54 29.12 29.57 -2.34
C ARG A 54 29.17 31.00 -1.79
N ASP A 55 30.23 31.72 -2.13
CA ASP A 55 30.44 33.11 -1.69
C ASP A 55 29.48 34.05 -2.44
N PRO A 56 28.60 34.78 -1.74
CA PRO A 56 27.66 35.71 -2.36
C PRO A 56 28.34 36.77 -3.23
N ALA A 57 29.51 37.28 -2.80
CA ALA A 57 30.23 38.29 -3.57
C ALA A 57 30.72 37.71 -4.92
N LYS A 58 31.26 36.50 -4.91
CA LYS A 58 31.68 35.79 -6.13
C LYS A 58 30.50 35.41 -7.03
N ARG A 59 29.30 35.28 -6.46
CA ARG A 59 28.09 34.99 -7.22
C ARG A 59 27.54 36.25 -7.89
N GLU A 60 27.62 37.41 -7.23
CA GLU A 60 27.31 38.73 -7.84
C GLU A 60 28.29 39.09 -8.97
N GLU A 61 29.52 38.58 -8.91
CA GLU A 61 30.53 38.72 -9.97
C GLU A 61 30.31 37.81 -11.19
N LEU A 62 29.33 36.89 -11.16
CA LEU A 62 29.02 36.04 -12.30
C LEU A 62 28.58 36.90 -13.50
N PRO A 63 28.99 36.53 -14.73
CA PRO A 63 28.60 37.28 -15.92
C PRO A 63 27.09 37.19 -16.13
N ALA A 64 26.44 38.26 -16.59
CA ALA A 64 25.00 38.25 -16.93
C ALA A 64 24.61 37.13 -17.92
N ALA A 65 25.58 36.68 -18.74
CA ALA A 65 25.46 35.53 -19.62
C ALA A 65 25.15 34.20 -18.90
N ILE A 66 25.44 34.08 -17.60
CA ILE A 66 25.25 32.84 -16.81
C ILE A 66 23.84 32.30 -16.93
N HIS A 67 22.86 33.18 -17.00
CA HIS A 67 21.44 32.84 -17.09
C HIS A 67 21.07 32.03 -18.34
N GLY A 68 21.79 32.23 -19.46
CA GLY A 68 21.56 31.54 -20.73
C GLY A 68 22.46 30.33 -20.97
N VAL A 69 23.33 29.97 -20.02
CA VAL A 69 24.36 28.94 -20.23
C VAL A 69 23.77 27.55 -20.50
N LEU A 70 22.72 27.16 -19.76
CA LEU A 70 22.06 25.87 -19.98
C LEU A 70 21.44 25.76 -21.37
N LEU A 71 20.84 26.85 -21.89
CA LEU A 71 20.35 26.88 -23.27
C LEU A 71 21.49 26.63 -24.25
N TRP A 72 22.62 27.32 -24.10
CA TRP A 72 23.76 27.14 -24.99
C TRP A 72 24.36 25.74 -24.93
N ILE A 73 24.36 25.10 -23.75
CA ILE A 73 24.78 23.71 -23.61
C ILE A 73 23.82 22.81 -24.39
N LEU A 74 22.51 23.02 -24.28
CA LEU A 74 21.53 22.25 -25.04
C LEU A 74 21.72 22.45 -26.56
N SER A 75 21.95 23.67 -27.03
CA SER A 75 22.27 23.95 -28.43
C SER A 75 23.57 23.30 -28.91
N ASP A 76 24.48 22.99 -27.99
CA ASP A 76 25.77 22.36 -28.30
C ASP A 76 25.69 20.83 -28.36
N VAL A 77 24.70 20.21 -27.72
CA VAL A 77 24.64 18.74 -27.52
C VAL A 77 23.39 18.09 -28.10
N CYS A 78 22.27 18.81 -28.19
CA CYS A 78 21.06 18.32 -28.84
C CYS A 78 21.28 18.31 -30.36
N GLY A 79 21.04 17.16 -30.99
CA GLY A 79 21.32 16.92 -32.42
C GLY A 79 22.54 16.03 -32.64
N GLU A 80 23.33 15.78 -31.59
CA GLU A 80 24.37 14.76 -31.63
C GLU A 80 23.72 13.37 -31.71
N SER A 81 24.09 12.58 -32.72
CA SER A 81 23.48 11.27 -33.01
C SER A 81 23.64 10.21 -31.91
N ILE A 82 24.36 10.54 -30.85
CA ILE A 82 24.60 9.69 -29.67
C ILE A 82 23.78 10.11 -28.44
N ILE A 83 23.12 11.29 -28.45
CA ILE A 83 22.30 11.81 -27.35
C ILE A 83 20.84 11.91 -27.82
N GLU A 84 19.98 11.06 -27.28
CA GLU A 84 18.53 11.10 -27.52
C GLU A 84 17.91 12.37 -26.91
N SER A 85 18.29 12.67 -25.66
CA SER A 85 17.79 13.82 -24.93
C SER A 85 18.71 14.17 -23.76
N VAL A 86 18.53 15.37 -23.19
CA VAL A 86 19.20 15.81 -21.96
C VAL A 86 18.14 16.05 -20.89
N GLU A 87 18.27 15.36 -19.77
CA GLU A 87 17.48 15.60 -18.56
C GLU A 87 18.23 16.60 -17.67
N ILE A 88 17.54 17.65 -17.25
CA ILE A 88 18.01 18.66 -16.31
C ILE A 88 17.16 18.54 -15.04
N LEU A 89 17.82 18.32 -13.91
CA LEU A 89 17.22 18.33 -12.58
C LEU A 89 17.73 19.54 -11.80
N VAL A 90 16.83 20.28 -11.16
CA VAL A 90 17.15 21.43 -10.32
C VAL A 90 16.45 21.27 -8.98
N PHE A 91 17.21 21.36 -7.89
CA PHE A 91 16.70 21.20 -6.54
C PHE A 91 17.49 22.03 -5.53
N PRO A 92 16.91 22.38 -4.36
CA PRO A 92 17.65 23.06 -3.31
C PRO A 92 18.60 22.06 -2.63
N GLY A 93 19.90 22.24 -2.82
CA GLY A 93 20.92 21.53 -2.05
C GLY A 93 21.31 22.29 -0.77
N PRO A 94 22.25 21.76 0.02
CA PRO A 94 22.66 22.38 1.29
C PRO A 94 23.24 23.81 1.16
N GLN A 95 23.61 24.25 -0.07
CA GLN A 95 24.35 25.49 -0.31
C GLN A 95 23.73 26.40 -1.39
N GLY A 96 22.53 26.07 -1.88
CA GLY A 96 21.85 26.76 -2.98
C GLY A 96 21.27 25.77 -4.00
N LEU A 97 20.82 26.26 -5.16
CA LEU A 97 20.38 25.37 -6.23
C LEU A 97 21.52 24.48 -6.73
N GLU A 98 21.24 23.19 -6.82
CA GLU A 98 22.06 22.22 -7.55
C GLU A 98 21.41 21.95 -8.90
N PHE A 99 22.24 21.92 -9.95
CA PHE A 99 21.80 21.60 -11.30
C PHE A 99 22.48 20.30 -11.71
N VAL A 100 21.71 19.31 -12.12
CA VAL A 100 22.22 18.01 -12.58
C VAL A 100 21.79 17.79 -14.03
N LEU A 101 22.76 17.58 -14.91
CA LEU A 101 22.56 17.33 -16.33
C LEU A 101 22.88 15.86 -16.60
N HIS A 102 21.90 15.13 -17.12
CA HIS A 102 22.02 13.71 -17.43
C HIS A 102 21.82 13.48 -18.94
N PRO A 103 22.84 13.01 -19.68
CA PRO A 103 22.71 12.71 -21.10
C PRO A 103 22.01 11.36 -21.27
N ARG A 104 20.86 11.34 -21.94
CA ARG A 104 20.18 10.09 -22.30
C ARG A 104 20.71 9.61 -23.66
N PRO A 105 21.43 8.48 -23.72
CA PRO A 105 21.94 7.95 -24.98
C PRO A 105 20.80 7.47 -25.88
N PHE A 106 20.96 7.58 -27.21
CA PHE A 106 20.16 6.74 -28.11
C PHE A 106 20.46 5.28 -27.83
N ALA A 107 19.45 4.42 -27.74
CA ALA A 107 19.66 2.98 -27.60
C ALA A 107 20.53 2.49 -28.77
N LEU A 108 21.79 2.14 -28.48
CA LEU A 108 22.60 1.36 -29.40
C LEU A 108 22.00 -0.04 -29.41
N ASP A 109 21.33 -0.40 -30.51
CA ASP A 109 20.91 -1.78 -30.76
C ASP A 109 22.19 -2.62 -30.86
N GLY A 110 22.58 -3.23 -29.74
CA GLY A 110 23.99 -3.49 -29.44
C GLY A 110 24.21 -4.74 -28.62
N ARG A 111 23.65 -5.88 -29.01
CA ARG A 111 24.30 -7.16 -28.72
C ARG A 111 25.54 -7.27 -29.60
N SER A 112 26.64 -6.65 -29.17
CA SER A 112 27.97 -6.96 -29.68
C SER A 112 28.43 -8.26 -29.02
N ASP A 113 28.76 -9.28 -29.82
CA ASP A 113 29.14 -10.64 -29.40
C ASP A 113 30.48 -10.73 -28.60
N THR A 114 30.93 -9.64 -27.96
CA THR A 114 32.24 -9.55 -27.29
C THR A 114 32.23 -8.97 -25.87
N GLN A 115 31.07 -8.68 -25.27
CA GLN A 115 31.02 -8.13 -23.91
C GLN A 115 30.85 -9.20 -22.82
N SER A 116 31.54 -9.01 -21.69
CA SER A 116 31.62 -10.00 -20.60
C SER A 116 30.80 -9.64 -19.34
N THR A 117 30.35 -8.38 -19.16
CA THR A 117 29.41 -7.98 -18.08
C THR A 117 28.47 -6.82 -18.48
N LEU A 118 27.35 -6.66 -17.76
CA LEU A 118 26.33 -5.60 -17.95
C LEU A 118 26.85 -4.19 -17.58
N ASN A 119 27.81 -4.10 -16.65
CA ASN A 119 28.41 -2.83 -16.23
C ASN A 119 29.32 -2.25 -17.32
N ASP A 120 30.10 -3.11 -18.00
CA ASP A 120 30.97 -2.68 -19.11
C ASP A 120 30.15 -2.09 -20.27
N PHE A 121 28.98 -2.67 -20.55
CA PHE A 121 28.05 -2.16 -21.57
C PHE A 121 27.49 -0.77 -21.20
N THR A 122 27.13 -0.58 -19.93
CA THR A 122 26.58 0.69 -19.43
C THR A 122 27.64 1.79 -19.46
N ASP A 123 28.86 1.49 -19.04
CA ASP A 123 29.96 2.47 -19.06
C ASP A 123 30.35 2.86 -20.50
N GLU A 124 30.38 1.88 -21.42
CA GLU A 124 30.66 2.13 -22.84
C GLU A 124 29.55 2.99 -23.49
N LEU A 125 28.28 2.69 -23.21
CA LEU A 125 27.11 3.41 -23.72
C LEU A 125 27.09 4.89 -23.31
N TYR A 126 27.42 5.18 -22.04
CA TYR A 126 27.40 6.54 -21.51
C TYR A 126 28.70 7.33 -21.74
N SER A 127 29.82 6.66 -22.02
CA SER A 127 31.14 7.30 -22.16
C SER A 127 31.18 8.45 -23.18
N ARG A 128 30.62 8.24 -24.38
CA ARG A 128 30.62 9.23 -25.47
C ARG A 128 29.63 10.37 -25.22
N PRO A 129 28.34 10.10 -24.91
CA PRO A 129 27.37 11.16 -24.55
C PRO A 129 27.87 12.05 -23.41
N LEU A 130 28.41 11.45 -22.35
CA LEU A 130 28.95 12.18 -21.20
C LEU A 130 30.17 13.01 -21.57
N SER A 131 31.03 12.50 -22.46
CA SER A 131 32.19 13.26 -22.95
C SER A 131 31.75 14.51 -23.71
N VAL A 132 30.80 14.39 -24.64
CA VAL A 132 30.23 15.52 -25.40
C VAL A 132 29.62 16.56 -24.46
N LEU A 133 28.78 16.11 -23.53
CA LEU A 133 28.16 16.99 -22.53
C LEU A 133 29.21 17.68 -21.65
N THR A 134 30.25 16.96 -21.23
CA THR A 134 31.37 17.51 -20.44
C THR A 134 32.09 18.63 -21.21
N GLN A 135 32.34 18.45 -22.51
CA GLN A 135 33.00 19.47 -23.33
C GLN A 135 32.13 20.72 -23.51
N ALA A 136 30.82 20.55 -23.72
CA ALA A 136 29.88 21.67 -23.79
C ALA A 136 29.87 22.46 -22.47
N VAL A 137 29.81 21.76 -21.32
CA VAL A 137 29.86 22.39 -19.99
C VAL A 137 31.17 23.17 -19.78
N LYS A 138 32.32 22.56 -20.10
CA LYS A 138 33.64 23.22 -20.00
C LYS A 138 33.75 24.48 -20.85
N ARG A 139 33.12 24.50 -22.04
CA ARG A 139 33.16 25.65 -22.94
C ARG A 139 32.31 26.82 -22.46
N ARG A 140 31.23 26.56 -21.71
CA ARG A 140 30.17 27.56 -21.45
C ARG A 140 30.18 28.12 -20.04
N TYR A 141 30.60 27.35 -19.03
CA TYR A 141 30.66 27.83 -17.64
C TYR A 141 31.99 28.55 -17.33
N PRO A 142 31.97 29.59 -16.47
CA PRO A 142 33.18 30.21 -15.96
C PRO A 142 33.83 29.36 -14.87
N GLU A 143 35.13 29.54 -14.65
CA GLU A 143 35.94 28.81 -13.65
C GLU A 143 35.44 28.91 -12.21
N SER A 144 34.68 29.96 -11.89
CA SER A 144 34.11 30.14 -10.56
C SER A 144 33.02 29.11 -10.22
N VAL A 145 32.49 28.39 -11.22
CA VAL A 145 31.46 27.36 -11.06
C VAL A 145 32.10 25.99 -10.84
N ASN A 146 31.66 25.29 -9.80
CA ASN A 146 32.11 23.93 -9.52
C ASN A 146 31.29 22.94 -10.36
N VAL A 147 31.99 22.04 -11.06
CA VAL A 147 31.37 21.04 -11.94
C VAL A 147 31.99 19.68 -11.67
N GLU A 148 31.16 18.65 -11.55
CA GLU A 148 31.58 17.30 -11.20
C GLU A 148 30.80 16.26 -12.00
N VAL A 149 31.45 15.17 -12.38
CA VAL A 149 30.80 13.97 -12.91
C VAL A 149 30.55 13.00 -11.77
N GLY A 150 29.39 12.34 -11.78
CA GLY A 150 29.04 11.34 -10.77
C GLY A 150 27.68 10.71 -11.00
N HIS A 151 27.09 10.21 -9.90
CA HIS A 151 25.79 9.57 -9.90
C HIS A 151 24.85 10.31 -8.94
N LEU A 152 23.68 10.72 -9.43
CA LEU A 152 22.65 11.32 -8.58
C LEU A 152 21.76 10.22 -8.02
N ASP A 153 21.70 10.12 -6.71
CA ASP A 153 20.78 9.26 -5.98
C ASP A 153 19.55 10.04 -5.51
N LEU A 154 18.38 9.58 -5.92
CA LEU A 154 17.08 10.14 -5.54
C LEU A 154 16.42 9.35 -4.41
N GLU A 155 17.00 8.24 -3.95
CA GLU A 155 16.42 7.47 -2.84
C GLU A 155 16.13 8.31 -1.60
N PRO A 156 16.99 9.26 -1.16
CA PRO A 156 16.73 10.07 0.02
C PRO A 156 15.46 10.92 -0.05
N VAL A 157 14.92 11.16 -1.24
CA VAL A 157 13.75 12.01 -1.49
C VAL A 157 12.44 11.34 -1.02
N GLY A 158 12.46 10.03 -0.85
CA GLY A 158 11.36 9.23 -0.34
C GLY A 158 10.84 8.18 -1.32
N VAL A 159 10.14 7.18 -0.79
CA VAL A 159 9.54 6.08 -1.57
C VAL A 159 8.07 6.31 -1.90
N THR A 160 7.42 7.22 -1.17
CA THR A 160 6.03 7.62 -1.43
C THR A 160 5.95 8.69 -2.51
N ASP A 161 4.97 8.53 -3.40
CA ASP A 161 4.66 9.51 -4.42
C ASP A 161 4.33 10.87 -3.79
N VAL A 162 4.74 11.91 -4.49
CA VAL A 162 4.32 13.28 -4.20
C VAL A 162 3.53 13.83 -5.37
N THR A 163 2.58 14.69 -5.04
CA THR A 163 1.86 15.49 -6.02
C THR A 163 2.86 16.26 -6.86
N THR A 164 2.81 16.08 -8.16
CA THR A 164 3.76 16.64 -9.13
C THR A 164 2.99 17.39 -10.19
N THR A 165 3.29 18.67 -10.39
CA THR A 165 2.73 19.43 -11.52
C THR A 165 3.55 19.11 -12.77
N ARG A 166 2.88 18.76 -13.87
CA ARG A 166 3.46 18.48 -15.19
C ARG A 166 2.77 19.37 -16.20
N LEU A 167 3.54 20.00 -17.08
CA LEU A 167 3.02 20.86 -18.13
C LEU A 167 2.56 20.06 -19.35
N TYR A 168 1.43 20.46 -19.92
CA TYR A 168 0.85 19.91 -21.13
C TYR A 168 0.54 21.04 -22.11
N SER A 169 0.86 20.83 -23.39
CA SER A 169 0.34 21.67 -24.46
C SER A 169 -1.10 21.29 -24.78
N ILE A 170 -1.94 22.30 -25.04
CA ILE A 170 -3.31 22.13 -25.56
C ILE A 170 -3.36 22.05 -27.09
N GLU A 171 -2.23 22.30 -27.75
CA GLU A 171 -2.04 22.10 -29.19
C GLU A 171 -1.10 20.92 -29.44
N ASP A 172 -1.34 20.22 -30.56
CA ASP A 172 -0.52 19.09 -30.99
C ASP A 172 0.96 19.45 -30.97
N GLY A 173 1.77 18.54 -30.42
CA GLY A 173 3.18 18.73 -30.08
C GLY A 173 4.07 19.17 -31.23
N ASN A 174 3.58 19.19 -32.48
CA ASN A 174 4.26 19.70 -33.68
C ASN A 174 4.05 21.20 -33.94
N ARG A 175 3.45 21.95 -33.01
CA ARG A 175 3.24 23.40 -33.17
C ARG A 175 4.06 24.20 -32.17
N PRO A 176 4.83 25.21 -32.63
CA PRO A 176 5.54 26.12 -31.74
C PRO A 176 4.58 26.86 -30.82
N ILE A 177 4.88 26.85 -29.53
CA ILE A 177 4.11 27.54 -28.51
C ILE A 177 4.29 29.07 -28.66
N PRO A 178 3.23 29.90 -28.63
CA PRO A 178 3.39 31.36 -28.59
C PRO A 178 4.25 31.78 -27.38
N GLY A 179 5.27 32.60 -27.60
CA GLY A 179 6.30 32.88 -26.58
C GLY A 179 5.74 33.31 -25.23
N ASN A 180 6.27 32.73 -24.14
CA ASN A 180 5.96 33.15 -22.79
C ASN A 180 6.34 34.64 -22.62
N THR A 181 5.36 35.45 -22.21
CA THR A 181 5.51 36.91 -22.07
C THR A 181 6.14 37.35 -20.77
N LYS A 182 6.37 36.42 -19.83
CA LYS A 182 7.07 36.71 -18.57
C LYS A 182 8.58 36.79 -18.81
N ALA A 183 9.22 37.80 -18.24
CA ALA A 183 10.64 38.08 -18.46
C ALA A 183 11.55 36.93 -17.97
N GLU A 184 11.26 36.35 -16.79
CA GLU A 184 12.12 35.36 -16.11
C GLU A 184 11.29 34.37 -15.26
N PRO A 185 10.60 33.38 -15.84
CA PRO A 185 9.61 32.56 -15.11
C PRO A 185 10.22 31.67 -14.00
N LEU A 186 11.41 31.11 -14.19
CA LEU A 186 12.05 30.28 -13.16
C LEU A 186 12.53 31.10 -11.95
N GLU A 187 12.92 32.37 -12.14
CA GLU A 187 13.26 33.25 -11.02
C GLU A 187 12.03 33.51 -10.14
N GLU A 188 10.86 33.73 -10.76
CA GLU A 188 9.58 33.86 -10.05
C GLU A 188 9.22 32.56 -9.30
N LEU A 189 9.29 31.41 -9.99
CA LEU A 189 8.94 30.11 -9.41
C LEU A 189 9.84 29.74 -8.22
N PHE A 190 11.16 29.76 -8.41
CA PHE A 190 12.09 29.39 -7.34
C PHE A 190 12.11 30.45 -6.23
N GLY A 191 11.81 31.71 -6.55
CA GLY A 191 11.64 32.78 -5.58
C GLY A 191 10.50 32.49 -4.61
N ALA A 192 9.33 32.09 -5.14
CA ALA A 192 8.18 31.72 -4.33
C ALA A 192 8.43 30.47 -3.47
N LEU A 193 9.04 29.42 -4.05
CA LEU A 193 9.39 28.19 -3.30
C LEU A 193 10.42 28.48 -2.20
N ARG A 194 11.35 29.42 -2.45
CA ARG A 194 12.31 29.87 -1.46
C ARG A 194 11.64 30.61 -0.30
N GLU A 195 10.77 31.57 -0.60
CA GLU A 195 10.06 32.35 0.42
C GLU A 195 9.20 31.46 1.34
N ASN A 196 8.64 30.39 0.79
CA ASN A 196 7.84 29.42 1.54
C ASN A 196 8.66 28.32 2.22
N HIS A 197 9.98 28.27 2.01
CA HIS A 197 10.85 27.17 2.45
C HIS A 197 10.36 25.79 1.98
N ASP A 198 9.99 25.68 0.71
CA ASP A 198 9.47 24.44 0.12
C ASP A 198 10.62 23.64 -0.53
N PRO A 199 10.88 22.39 -0.11
CA PRO A 199 11.75 21.48 -0.85
C PRO A 199 11.07 21.03 -2.14
N PHE A 200 11.84 20.96 -3.22
CA PHE A 200 11.33 20.66 -4.55
C PHE A 200 12.37 19.98 -5.45
N ILE A 201 11.87 19.32 -6.49
CA ILE A 201 12.67 18.89 -7.64
C ILE A 201 11.96 19.38 -8.91
N TYR A 202 12.62 20.27 -9.63
CA TYR A 202 12.21 20.70 -10.96
C TYR A 202 12.96 19.86 -12.00
N GLN A 203 12.23 19.31 -12.97
CA GLN A 203 12.82 18.54 -14.05
C GLN A 203 12.38 19.08 -15.40
N VAL A 204 13.34 19.18 -16.32
CA VAL A 204 13.09 19.38 -17.74
C VAL A 204 13.82 18.32 -18.54
N ILE A 205 13.18 17.75 -19.54
CA ILE A 205 13.81 16.84 -20.50
C ILE A 205 13.72 17.48 -21.88
N VAL A 206 14.85 17.63 -22.56
CA VAL A 206 14.94 18.28 -23.88
C VAL A 206 15.54 17.32 -24.90
N ALA A 207 14.83 17.12 -26.00
CA ALA A 207 15.31 16.46 -27.21
C ALA A 207 15.25 17.48 -28.36
N GLY A 208 16.03 17.31 -29.43
CA GLY A 208 15.95 18.21 -30.58
C GLY A 208 17.21 18.26 -31.42
N GLU A 209 17.12 18.96 -32.53
CA GLU A 209 18.20 19.19 -33.49
C GLU A 209 17.96 20.54 -34.21
N ASP A 210 19.03 21.22 -34.60
CA ASP A 210 19.01 22.38 -35.51
C ASP A 210 17.99 23.49 -35.15
N GLY A 211 17.95 23.87 -33.87
CA GLY A 211 17.10 24.98 -33.39
C GLY A 211 15.62 24.64 -33.19
N SER A 212 15.25 23.36 -33.40
CA SER A 212 13.93 22.79 -33.11
C SER A 212 14.04 21.78 -31.96
N TYR A 213 13.30 22.02 -30.89
CA TYR A 213 13.36 21.21 -29.67
C TYR A 213 11.99 20.64 -29.32
N ASN A 214 11.98 19.47 -28.70
CA ASN A 214 10.84 18.88 -28.01
C ASN A 214 11.18 18.81 -26.52
N MET A 215 10.24 19.22 -25.68
CA MET A 215 10.49 19.32 -24.24
C MET A 215 9.35 18.74 -23.42
N SER A 216 9.69 18.25 -22.23
CA SER A 216 8.77 17.97 -21.15
C SER A 216 9.25 18.64 -19.86
N ALA A 217 8.34 19.14 -19.03
CA ALA A 217 8.65 19.85 -17.79
C ALA A 217 7.73 19.45 -16.63
N ARG A 218 8.31 19.23 -15.44
CA ARG A 218 7.58 18.90 -14.21
C ARG A 218 8.23 19.47 -12.95
N LEU A 219 7.44 19.62 -11.89
CA LEU A 219 7.87 20.08 -10.57
C LEU A 219 7.19 19.24 -9.48
N ALA A 220 8.01 18.53 -8.72
CA ALA A 220 7.61 17.84 -7.49
C ALA A 220 7.91 18.74 -6.29
N THR A 221 6.98 18.81 -5.33
CA THR A 221 7.14 19.57 -4.08
C THR A 221 6.85 18.65 -2.90
N TYR A 222 7.64 18.76 -1.83
CA TYR A 222 7.72 17.74 -0.79
C TYR A 222 7.12 18.17 0.55
N ARG A 223 6.56 19.38 0.67
CA ARG A 223 5.80 19.74 1.88
C ARG A 223 4.48 18.98 1.94
N PRO A 224 4.03 18.53 3.12
CA PRO A 224 2.69 17.96 3.29
C PRO A 224 1.57 18.86 2.75
N LYS A 225 1.66 20.19 2.94
CA LYS A 225 0.67 21.17 2.43
C LYS A 225 0.45 21.15 0.91
N ASP A 226 1.42 20.67 0.14
CA ASP A 226 1.37 20.62 -1.33
C ASP A 226 1.04 19.22 -1.84
N ASN A 227 0.81 18.28 -0.91
CA ASN A 227 0.43 16.90 -1.14
C ASN A 227 -0.96 16.68 -0.58
N TYR A 228 -1.60 15.59 -1.01
CA TYR A 228 -2.89 15.20 -0.47
C TYR A 228 -2.76 13.95 0.37
N VAL A 229 -3.68 13.86 1.32
CA VAL A 229 -3.79 12.75 2.26
C VAL A 229 -5.23 12.25 2.20
N GLY A 230 -5.39 10.94 1.99
CA GLY A 230 -6.71 10.32 1.82
C GLY A 230 -7.50 10.78 0.59
N ASP A 231 -8.73 10.27 0.45
CA ASP A 231 -9.66 10.64 -0.63
C ASP A 231 -10.14 12.11 -0.49
N ARG A 232 -10.23 12.63 0.74
CA ARG A 232 -10.65 14.01 1.02
C ARG A 232 -9.62 15.04 0.54
N GLY A 233 -8.36 14.94 0.97
CA GLY A 233 -7.32 15.85 0.52
C GLY A 233 -7.12 15.77 -1.00
N PHE A 234 -7.32 14.59 -1.58
CA PHE A 234 -7.27 14.41 -3.02
C PHE A 234 -8.37 15.21 -3.73
N ALA A 235 -9.60 15.13 -3.22
CA ALA A 235 -10.74 15.88 -3.75
C ALA A 235 -10.54 17.40 -3.62
N GLU A 236 -10.01 17.87 -2.49
CA GLU A 236 -9.65 19.28 -2.28
C GLU A 236 -8.59 19.74 -3.30
N LEU A 237 -7.52 18.96 -3.50
CA LEU A 237 -6.50 19.26 -4.51
C LEU A 237 -7.06 19.32 -5.93
N VAL A 238 -8.00 18.45 -6.29
CA VAL A 238 -8.66 18.45 -7.61
C VAL A 238 -9.56 19.68 -7.77
N ALA A 239 -10.25 20.10 -6.72
CA ALA A 239 -11.17 21.24 -6.74
C ALA A 239 -10.42 22.58 -6.80
N ASP A 240 -9.41 22.75 -5.94
CA ASP A 240 -8.72 24.02 -5.73
C ASP A 240 -7.48 24.16 -6.62
N GLY A 241 -6.98 23.04 -7.15
CA GLY A 241 -5.72 22.96 -7.88
C GLY A 241 -4.51 23.11 -6.98
N LYS A 242 -3.32 22.85 -7.52
CA LYS A 242 -2.08 22.93 -6.73
C LYS A 242 -1.63 24.38 -6.49
N PRO A 243 -1.25 24.78 -5.26
CA PRO A 243 -0.70 26.11 -4.98
C PRO A 243 0.57 26.43 -5.80
N THR A 244 1.45 25.45 -5.98
CA THR A 244 2.71 25.58 -6.74
C THR A 244 2.59 25.01 -8.15
N ASP A 245 1.46 25.26 -8.83
CA ASP A 245 1.25 24.79 -10.20
C ASP A 245 2.12 25.53 -11.23
N LEU A 246 2.87 24.78 -12.05
CA LEU A 246 3.68 25.33 -13.13
C LEU A 246 2.86 26.16 -14.12
N ALA A 247 1.57 25.85 -14.34
CA ALA A 247 0.73 26.63 -15.24
C ALA A 247 0.54 28.10 -14.79
N ARG A 248 0.71 28.42 -13.50
CA ARG A 248 0.66 29.81 -13.01
C ARG A 248 1.83 30.66 -13.53
N VAL A 249 2.95 29.99 -13.81
CA VAL A 249 4.20 30.62 -14.26
C VAL A 249 4.38 30.50 -15.77
N PHE A 250 3.98 29.36 -16.33
CA PHE A 250 4.21 29.02 -17.75
C PHE A 250 2.96 29.03 -18.62
N GLY A 251 1.75 29.18 -18.05
CA GLY A 251 0.48 29.02 -18.78
C GLY A 251 0.15 30.10 -19.81
N ASN A 252 0.92 31.20 -19.83
CA ASN A 252 0.85 32.20 -20.90
C ASN A 252 1.47 31.63 -22.19
N GLY A 253 0.70 30.84 -22.94
CA GLY A 253 1.12 30.26 -24.21
C GLY A 253 0.69 28.81 -24.36
N ASN A 254 -0.61 28.52 -24.42
CA ASN A 254 -1.14 27.18 -24.72
C ASN A 254 -0.68 26.04 -23.78
N LEU A 255 -0.13 26.38 -22.61
CA LEU A 255 0.31 25.41 -21.62
C LEU A 255 -0.70 25.37 -20.47
N VAL A 256 -1.06 24.16 -20.07
CA VAL A 256 -1.85 23.86 -18.88
C VAL A 256 -1.11 22.81 -18.06
N SER A 257 -1.62 22.45 -16.90
CA SER A 257 -1.07 21.40 -16.06
C SER A 257 -2.03 20.21 -15.94
N ASN A 258 -1.55 19.12 -15.35
CA ASN A 258 -2.39 18.03 -14.83
C ASN A 258 -3.38 18.46 -13.72
N HIS A 259 -3.29 19.71 -13.23
CA HIS A 259 -4.25 20.29 -12.30
C HIS A 259 -5.30 21.19 -12.99
N ASP A 260 -5.35 21.20 -14.33
CA ASP A 260 -6.34 21.95 -15.10
C ASP A 260 -7.76 21.46 -14.79
N ALA A 261 -8.59 22.33 -14.20
CA ALA A 261 -9.98 22.05 -13.87
C ALA A 261 -10.81 21.61 -15.09
N ALA A 262 -10.40 21.92 -16.32
CA ALA A 262 -11.05 21.44 -17.54
C ALA A 262 -10.94 19.90 -17.72
N LEU A 263 -9.93 19.25 -17.13
CA LEU A 263 -9.80 17.78 -17.11
C LEU A 263 -10.95 17.14 -16.33
N ALA A 264 -11.34 17.73 -15.20
CA ALA A 264 -12.47 17.27 -14.40
C ALA A 264 -13.83 17.70 -14.98
N ASN A 265 -13.95 18.94 -15.47
CA ASN A 265 -15.23 19.57 -15.81
C ASN A 265 -15.80 19.24 -17.20
N ARG A 266 -15.02 18.64 -18.12
CA ARG A 266 -15.47 18.44 -19.52
C ARG A 266 -16.62 17.45 -19.66
N TYR A 267 -16.68 16.43 -18.80
CA TYR A 267 -17.69 15.37 -18.86
C TYR A 267 -18.54 15.27 -17.59
N TRP A 268 -18.19 16.04 -16.55
CA TRP A 268 -18.77 15.93 -15.22
C TRP A 268 -19.08 17.31 -14.63
N LYS A 269 -20.19 17.40 -13.89
CA LYS A 269 -20.41 18.47 -12.93
C LYS A 269 -20.28 17.90 -11.53
N THR A 270 -19.22 18.29 -10.82
CA THR A 270 -19.05 18.04 -9.40
C THR A 270 -19.66 19.21 -8.63
N HIS A 271 -20.56 18.93 -7.68
CA HIS A 271 -21.00 19.91 -6.68
C HIS A 271 -20.56 19.41 -5.31
N TYR A 272 -19.79 20.24 -4.62
CA TYR A 272 -19.49 20.07 -3.21
C TYR A 272 -20.45 20.95 -2.42
N THR A 273 -21.25 20.33 -1.57
CA THR A 273 -22.10 21.07 -0.62
C THR A 273 -21.39 21.01 0.71
N HIS A 274 -20.73 22.10 1.09
CA HIS A 274 -20.09 22.21 2.40
C HIS A 274 -21.20 22.28 3.45
N THR A 275 -21.33 21.26 4.28
CA THR A 275 -22.28 21.28 5.40
C THR A 275 -21.51 21.30 6.70
N ILE A 276 -21.59 22.43 7.41
CA ILE A 276 -21.21 22.47 8.83
C ILE A 276 -22.20 21.52 9.55
N ASP A 277 -21.66 20.56 10.30
CA ASP A 277 -22.32 19.41 10.96
C ASP A 277 -22.26 18.05 10.22
N GLY A 278 -21.11 17.76 9.58
CA GLY A 278 -20.54 16.41 9.69
C GLY A 278 -20.86 15.39 8.61
N ASN A 279 -21.40 15.80 7.45
CA ASN A 279 -21.30 14.97 6.23
C ASN A 279 -21.32 15.88 5.00
N ASP A 280 -20.21 15.89 4.25
CA ASP A 280 -20.14 16.53 2.94
C ASP A 280 -20.68 15.55 1.89
N SER A 281 -21.82 15.90 1.28
CA SER A 281 -22.36 15.10 0.16
C SER A 281 -21.70 15.54 -1.15
N TYR A 282 -21.08 14.60 -1.87
CA TYR A 282 -20.59 14.81 -3.22
C TYR A 282 -21.62 14.31 -4.24
N GLU A 283 -21.85 15.08 -5.30
CA GLU A 283 -22.64 14.63 -6.43
C GLU A 283 -21.90 14.89 -7.75
N ALA A 284 -21.57 13.81 -8.47
CA ALA A 284 -21.03 13.85 -9.81
C ALA A 284 -22.13 13.46 -10.81
N ARG A 285 -22.58 14.43 -11.63
CA ARG A 285 -23.55 14.17 -12.71
C ARG A 285 -22.88 14.30 -14.08
N TYR A 286 -23.23 13.39 -14.99
CA TYR A 286 -22.85 13.46 -16.41
C TYR A 286 -23.31 14.77 -17.04
N ASP A 287 -22.42 15.47 -17.75
CA ASP A 287 -22.79 16.63 -18.57
C ASP A 287 -23.16 16.20 -20.01
N TYR A 288 -24.46 16.07 -20.27
CA TYR A 288 -24.97 15.74 -21.61
C TYR A 288 -24.97 16.91 -22.61
N LYS A 289 -24.42 18.08 -22.27
CA LYS A 289 -24.34 19.21 -23.21
C LYS A 289 -23.50 18.91 -24.46
N LEU A 290 -22.60 17.93 -24.39
CA LEU A 290 -21.82 17.46 -25.54
C LEU A 290 -22.62 16.54 -26.48
N ALA A 291 -23.79 16.05 -26.05
CA ALA A 291 -24.66 15.21 -26.87
C ALA A 291 -25.27 16.03 -28.02
N ASN A 292 -25.08 15.55 -29.25
CA ASN A 292 -25.59 16.18 -30.46
C ASN A 292 -26.02 15.11 -31.47
N GLN A 293 -26.48 15.52 -32.66
CA GLN A 293 -26.97 14.59 -33.69
C GLN A 293 -25.93 13.57 -34.20
N TYR A 294 -24.63 13.83 -34.01
CA TYR A 294 -23.51 12.96 -34.38
C TYR A 294 -22.86 12.28 -33.16
N THR A 295 -23.22 12.69 -31.93
CA THR A 295 -22.67 12.13 -30.68
C THR A 295 -23.83 11.80 -29.74
N PRO A 296 -24.35 10.56 -29.77
CA PRO A 296 -25.50 10.18 -28.95
C PRO A 296 -25.14 10.16 -27.46
N LYS A 297 -26.16 10.27 -26.59
CA LYS A 297 -25.98 10.26 -25.12
C LYS A 297 -25.24 9.02 -24.60
N SER A 298 -25.35 7.87 -25.27
CA SER A 298 -24.63 6.64 -24.96
C SER A 298 -23.12 6.77 -25.20
N GLU A 299 -22.73 7.48 -26.25
CA GLU A 299 -21.32 7.74 -26.57
C GLU A 299 -20.72 8.79 -25.62
N VAL A 300 -21.50 9.82 -25.26
CA VAL A 300 -21.12 10.76 -24.20
C VAL A 300 -20.96 10.05 -22.85
N ARG A 301 -21.81 9.07 -22.51
CA ARG A 301 -21.63 8.22 -21.32
C ARG A 301 -20.37 7.39 -21.41
N ARG A 302 -20.13 6.69 -22.52
CA ARG A 302 -18.91 5.87 -22.70
C ARG A 302 -17.64 6.71 -22.57
N GLN A 303 -17.59 7.88 -23.21
CA GLN A 303 -16.47 8.82 -23.07
C GLN A 303 -16.35 9.34 -21.65
N ALA A 304 -17.46 9.68 -21.00
CA ALA A 304 -17.46 10.09 -19.61
C ALA A 304 -16.97 8.97 -18.69
N ASP A 305 -17.31 7.71 -18.93
CA ASP A 305 -16.88 6.55 -18.16
C ASP A 305 -15.38 6.24 -18.38
N THR A 306 -14.85 6.38 -19.61
CA THR A 306 -13.40 6.35 -19.86
C THR A 306 -12.67 7.46 -19.10
N VAL A 307 -13.21 8.67 -19.14
CA VAL A 307 -12.70 9.82 -18.39
C VAL A 307 -12.87 9.64 -16.89
N ARG A 308 -13.93 8.97 -16.44
CA ARG A 308 -14.15 8.60 -15.04
C ARG A 308 -13.02 7.73 -14.57
N THR A 309 -12.55 6.75 -15.34
CA THR A 309 -11.38 5.96 -14.94
C THR A 309 -10.14 6.85 -14.75
N VAL A 310 -9.98 7.90 -15.55
CA VAL A 310 -8.84 8.85 -15.44
C VAL A 310 -9.02 9.90 -14.35
N VAL A 311 -10.24 10.28 -13.98
CA VAL A 311 -10.57 11.42 -13.08
C VAL A 311 -11.19 10.98 -11.74
N LEU A 312 -11.80 9.80 -11.67
CA LEU A 312 -12.45 9.23 -10.48
C LEU A 312 -12.06 7.75 -10.26
N GLY A 313 -11.38 7.11 -11.21
CA GLY A 313 -10.73 5.82 -11.04
C GLY A 313 -9.54 6.06 -10.13
N LYS A 314 -9.69 5.59 -8.88
CA LYS A 314 -8.87 6.02 -7.75
C LYS A 314 -7.36 5.88 -7.99
N ARG A 315 -6.90 5.04 -8.91
CA ARG A 315 -5.47 4.79 -9.17
C ARG A 315 -4.90 5.66 -10.29
N GLU A 316 -5.60 5.80 -11.40
CA GLU A 316 -5.11 6.50 -12.59
C GLU A 316 -5.10 8.02 -12.40
N HIS A 317 -6.10 8.58 -11.70
CA HIS A 317 -6.11 10.03 -11.40
C HIS A 317 -5.02 10.40 -10.39
N ARG A 318 -4.82 9.56 -9.36
CA ARG A 318 -3.72 9.75 -8.40
C ARG A 318 -2.36 9.72 -9.11
N ARG A 319 -2.14 8.73 -9.99
CA ARG A 319 -0.97 8.68 -10.88
C ARG A 319 -0.80 9.94 -11.72
N LEU A 320 -1.89 10.43 -12.33
CA LEU A 320 -1.86 11.70 -13.07
C LEU A 320 -1.41 12.87 -12.18
N LEU A 321 -1.97 13.03 -10.97
CA LEU A 321 -1.56 14.10 -10.06
C LEU A 321 -0.14 13.92 -9.51
N ASN A 322 0.39 12.70 -9.54
CA ASN A 322 1.79 12.39 -9.21
C ASN A 322 2.74 12.55 -10.41
N GLY A 323 2.22 13.02 -11.57
CA GLY A 323 3.02 13.29 -12.77
C GLY A 323 3.46 12.02 -13.52
N ASP A 324 2.77 10.90 -13.31
CA ASP A 324 2.99 9.61 -13.98
C ASP A 324 2.61 9.70 -15.47
N THR A 325 3.46 9.15 -16.35
CA THR A 325 3.31 9.22 -17.81
C THR A 325 2.39 8.15 -18.41
N SER A 326 1.97 7.15 -17.63
CA SER A 326 1.06 6.08 -18.05
C SER A 326 -0.30 6.59 -18.54
N THR A 327 -0.69 7.79 -18.12
CA THR A 327 -1.95 8.45 -18.47
C THR A 327 -1.86 9.30 -19.73
N GLU A 328 -0.66 9.50 -20.29
CA GLU A 328 -0.42 10.36 -21.45
C GLU A 328 -1.19 9.96 -22.72
N PRO A 329 -1.30 8.66 -23.09
CA PRO A 329 -2.07 8.26 -24.26
C PRO A 329 -3.53 8.73 -24.17
N ILE A 330 -4.16 8.58 -23.00
CA ILE A 330 -5.57 8.94 -22.80
C ILE A 330 -5.73 10.46 -22.76
N LEU A 331 -4.82 11.18 -22.10
CA LEU A 331 -4.81 12.64 -22.08
C LEU A 331 -4.70 13.25 -23.49
N LYS A 332 -3.87 12.64 -24.35
CA LYS A 332 -3.75 13.03 -25.75
C LYS A 332 -5.06 12.81 -26.50
N ASP A 333 -5.61 11.61 -26.43
CA ASP A 333 -6.73 11.20 -27.29
C ASP A 333 -8.06 11.86 -26.86
N GLU A 334 -8.31 12.00 -25.56
CA GLU A 334 -9.58 12.51 -25.03
C GLU A 334 -9.56 14.03 -24.76
N PHE A 335 -8.40 14.55 -24.32
CA PHE A 335 -8.28 15.95 -23.87
C PHE A 335 -7.40 16.82 -24.76
N SER A 336 -6.76 16.26 -25.78
CA SER A 336 -5.78 16.97 -26.61
C SER A 336 -4.71 17.62 -25.74
N ARG A 337 -4.20 16.85 -24.77
CA ARG A 337 -3.13 17.26 -23.86
C ARG A 337 -1.85 16.50 -24.19
N TYR A 338 -0.80 17.25 -24.51
CA TYR A 338 0.46 16.69 -24.99
C TYR A 338 1.57 16.99 -23.97
N GLY A 339 2.08 15.95 -23.29
CA GLY A 339 3.15 16.07 -22.27
C GLY A 339 4.55 16.34 -22.84
N TRP A 340 4.66 16.25 -24.17
CA TRP A 340 5.80 16.67 -24.99
C TRP A 340 5.34 17.73 -25.98
N PHE A 341 6.09 18.82 -26.08
CA PHE A 341 5.74 19.93 -26.97
C PHE A 341 6.96 20.57 -27.65
N SER A 342 6.76 21.01 -28.90
CA SER A 342 7.79 21.63 -29.74
C SER A 342 8.02 23.11 -29.41
N LEU A 343 9.29 23.51 -29.41
CA LEU A 343 9.78 24.86 -29.13
C LEU A 343 10.91 25.21 -30.10
N PHE A 344 10.99 26.47 -30.50
CA PHE A 344 12.21 27.02 -31.08
C PHE A 344 13.22 27.38 -29.99
N GLU A 345 14.50 27.43 -30.33
CA GLU A 345 15.60 27.78 -29.39
C GLU A 345 15.29 28.99 -28.47
N PRO A 346 14.77 30.14 -28.96
CA PRO A 346 14.50 31.28 -28.09
C PRO A 346 13.38 31.03 -27.06
N GLN A 347 12.52 30.04 -27.32
CA GLN A 347 11.37 29.68 -26.49
C GLN A 347 11.74 28.65 -25.41
N LEU A 348 12.92 28.04 -25.50
CA LEU A 348 13.43 27.10 -24.52
C LEU A 348 14.00 27.81 -23.29
N LEU A 349 14.59 28.99 -23.48
CA LEU A 349 15.24 29.79 -22.44
C LEU A 349 14.42 29.95 -21.14
N PRO A 350 13.10 30.23 -21.17
CA PRO A 350 12.32 30.41 -19.96
C PRO A 350 12.21 29.14 -19.07
N PHE A 351 12.47 27.95 -19.62
CA PHE A 351 12.39 26.65 -18.92
C PHE A 351 13.74 26.14 -18.43
N VAL A 352 14.85 26.69 -18.95
CA VAL A 352 16.21 26.26 -18.62
C VAL A 352 17.08 27.42 -18.14
N TRP A 353 16.46 28.49 -17.65
CA TRP A 353 17.14 29.66 -17.09
C TRP A 353 17.97 29.28 -15.86
N THR A 354 19.25 29.68 -15.84
CA THR A 354 20.12 29.43 -14.67
C THR A 354 19.80 30.45 -13.58
N VAL A 355 19.11 30.00 -12.54
CA VAL A 355 18.72 30.81 -11.38
C VAL A 355 19.82 30.83 -10.32
N THR A 356 20.15 32.00 -9.77
CA THR A 356 21.29 32.16 -8.84
C THR A 356 20.90 32.13 -7.36
N GLN A 357 19.63 31.81 -7.06
CA GLN A 357 19.06 31.85 -5.71
C GLN A 357 19.74 30.89 -4.72
N ARG A 358 19.58 31.22 -3.43
CA ARG A 358 20.08 30.45 -2.28
C ARG A 358 19.04 30.39 -1.18
N TRP A 359 19.14 29.39 -0.33
CA TRP A 359 18.35 29.27 0.90
C TRP A 359 19.22 29.60 2.10
N GLU A 360 18.64 30.31 3.07
CA GLU A 360 19.29 30.55 4.36
C GLU A 360 19.31 29.27 5.21
N THR A 361 18.24 28.48 5.12
CA THR A 361 18.06 27.20 5.80
C THR A 361 17.72 26.11 4.78
N ASN A 362 18.34 24.93 4.91
CA ASN A 362 18.06 23.81 4.03
C ASN A 362 16.56 23.41 4.14
N PRO A 363 15.75 23.56 3.08
CA PRO A 363 14.29 23.34 3.16
C PRO A 363 13.94 21.87 3.40
N TRP A 364 14.83 20.93 3.10
CA TRP A 364 14.64 19.50 3.35
C TRP A 364 14.61 19.13 4.84
N ARG A 365 15.17 19.96 5.73
CA ARG A 365 15.14 19.70 7.19
C ARG A 365 13.75 19.81 7.81
N ALA A 366 12.79 20.37 7.08
CA ALA A 366 11.45 20.63 7.57
C ALA A 366 10.42 19.64 7.00
N VAL A 367 10.88 18.52 6.43
CA VAL A 367 10.06 17.42 5.93
C VAL A 367 10.64 16.12 6.48
N GLU A 368 9.92 15.51 7.42
CA GLU A 368 10.33 14.26 8.05
C GLU A 368 10.28 13.09 7.06
N GLY A 369 11.12 12.08 7.29
CA GLY A 369 11.26 10.92 6.40
C GLY A 369 11.95 11.19 5.06
N ARG A 370 12.21 12.46 4.70
CA ARG A 370 12.79 12.85 3.40
C ARG A 370 14.06 13.67 3.54
N SER A 371 14.88 13.67 2.51
CA SER A 371 16.14 14.40 2.42
C SER A 371 16.48 14.80 0.99
N ALA A 372 17.37 15.77 0.85
CA ALA A 372 17.84 16.22 -0.47
C ALA A 372 18.47 15.06 -1.26
N PRO A 373 18.36 15.05 -2.60
CA PRO A 373 19.12 14.13 -3.44
C PRO A 373 20.62 14.12 -3.10
N VAL A 374 21.23 12.95 -3.13
CA VAL A 374 22.67 12.78 -2.84
C VAL A 374 23.42 12.57 -4.14
N PHE A 375 24.46 13.37 -4.40
CA PHE A 375 25.29 13.20 -5.59
C PHE A 375 26.64 12.59 -5.22
N ASN A 376 26.87 11.37 -5.69
CA ASN A 376 28.09 10.61 -5.49
C ASN A 376 29.11 11.00 -6.56
N SER A 377 30.02 11.92 -6.21
CA SER A 377 31.02 12.47 -7.13
C SER A 377 32.08 11.42 -7.49
N VAL A 378 32.33 11.24 -8.78
CA VAL A 378 33.36 10.35 -9.32
C VAL A 378 34.61 11.14 -9.70
N LYS A 379 34.45 12.29 -10.37
CA LYS A 379 35.57 13.15 -10.76
C LYS A 379 35.18 14.62 -10.93
N PRO A 380 36.05 15.57 -10.53
CA PRO A 380 35.85 16.97 -10.84
C PRO A 380 36.09 17.27 -12.33
N ILE A 381 35.42 18.29 -12.85
CA ILE A 381 35.63 18.84 -14.19
C ILE A 381 36.38 20.17 -14.04
N THR A 382 37.66 20.19 -14.40
CA THR A 382 38.42 21.44 -14.49
C THR A 382 37.97 22.23 -15.72
N ILE A 383 37.50 23.46 -15.48
CA ILE A 383 37.26 24.49 -16.51
C ILE A 383 38.60 25.23 -16.71
N GLU A 384 39.14 25.28 -17.92
CA GLU A 384 40.52 25.74 -18.17
C GLU A 384 40.62 27.19 -18.69
N THR A 385 41.02 28.10 -17.80
CA THR A 385 42.11 29.11 -17.90
C THR A 385 42.76 29.25 -16.49
N PRO A 386 43.96 29.86 -16.30
CA PRO A 386 45.00 29.27 -15.46
C PRO A 386 44.98 29.54 -13.94
N SER A 387 45.37 28.49 -13.19
CA SER A 387 45.98 28.41 -11.83
C SER A 387 45.07 28.75 -10.62
N GLU A 388 45.03 28.03 -9.48
CA GLU A 388 45.90 27.02 -8.86
C GLU A 388 45.23 26.41 -7.58
N PHE A 389 45.56 25.15 -7.21
CA PHE A 389 45.27 24.38 -5.96
C PHE A 389 43.80 23.95 -5.64
N GLY A 390 43.50 22.81 -4.98
CA GLY A 390 44.28 21.78 -4.27
C GLY A 390 43.38 20.58 -3.87
N VAL A 391 44.00 19.47 -3.47
CA VAL A 391 43.43 18.11 -3.30
C VAL A 391 42.91 17.89 -1.86
N GLY A 392 41.84 17.10 -1.68
CA GLY A 392 41.40 16.56 -0.39
C GLY A 392 40.75 15.17 -0.55
N GLU A 393 41.14 14.23 0.31
CA GLU A 393 40.85 12.78 0.28
C GLU A 393 39.57 12.37 1.03
N GLY A 394 38.88 11.34 0.48
CA GLY A 394 38.28 10.19 1.15
C GLY A 394 36.98 10.35 1.95
N TRP A 395 36.08 9.36 1.87
CA TRP A 395 35.87 8.31 2.89
C TRP A 395 35.00 7.18 2.28
N THR A 396 35.25 5.95 2.74
CA THR A 396 34.63 4.68 2.32
C THR A 396 33.58 4.26 3.35
N ASP A 397 32.39 3.85 2.91
CA ASP A 397 31.37 3.25 3.77
C ASP A 397 31.57 1.74 3.89
N ALA A 398 31.67 1.27 5.13
CA ALA A 398 31.57 -0.13 5.51
C ALA A 398 30.17 -0.38 6.09
N ALA A 399 29.54 -1.49 5.68
CA ALA A 399 28.28 -1.97 6.23
C ALA A 399 28.48 -2.55 7.65
N PRO A 400 27.49 -2.45 8.56
CA PRO A 400 27.44 -3.29 9.75
C PRO A 400 26.58 -4.54 9.54
N ASP A 401 27.05 -5.60 10.20
CA ASP A 401 26.50 -6.95 10.29
C ASP A 401 25.21 -7.05 11.11
N GLU A 402 24.50 -8.15 10.83
CA GLU A 402 23.35 -8.74 11.50
C GLU A 402 23.53 -9.00 13.01
N THR A 403 22.47 -8.76 13.77
CA THR A 403 22.16 -9.54 14.98
C THR A 403 20.66 -9.80 15.03
N ALA A 404 20.25 -11.04 14.74
CA ALA A 404 18.89 -11.51 14.87
C ALA A 404 18.60 -11.96 16.31
N VAL A 405 17.52 -11.47 16.90
CA VAL A 405 16.87 -12.06 18.07
C VAL A 405 15.81 -13.05 17.56
N GLU A 406 15.58 -14.16 18.27
CA GLU A 406 14.73 -15.30 17.84
C GLU A 406 13.25 -14.97 17.51
N ASN A 407 12.80 -13.73 17.74
CA ASN A 407 11.45 -13.24 17.39
C ASN A 407 11.41 -12.24 16.22
N GLU A 408 12.56 -11.82 15.68
CA GLU A 408 12.57 -11.00 14.46
C GLU A 408 12.33 -11.90 13.24
N GLY A 409 11.28 -11.64 12.48
CA GLY A 409 10.98 -12.36 11.25
C GLY A 409 12.17 -12.34 10.28
N GLY A 410 12.17 -13.26 9.30
CA GLY A 410 13.27 -13.39 8.34
C GLY A 410 13.56 -12.11 7.53
N PRO A 411 14.65 -12.07 6.73
CA PRO A 411 15.10 -10.86 6.02
C PRO A 411 14.05 -10.14 5.17
N GLY A 412 13.04 -10.86 4.67
CA GLY A 412 11.91 -10.26 3.96
C GLY A 412 10.97 -9.47 4.87
N HIS A 413 10.70 -9.95 6.09
CA HIS A 413 9.87 -9.29 7.10
C HIS A 413 10.49 -7.97 7.55
N GLY A 414 11.79 -7.97 7.88
CA GLY A 414 12.51 -6.74 8.20
C GLY A 414 12.54 -5.73 7.05
N SER A 415 12.54 -6.19 5.78
CA SER A 415 12.41 -5.29 4.63
C SER A 415 11.00 -4.70 4.48
N LEU A 416 9.96 -5.45 4.84
CA LEU A 416 8.57 -4.96 4.81
C LEU A 416 8.33 -3.97 5.96
N GLU A 417 8.79 -4.26 7.19
CA GLU A 417 8.80 -3.33 8.32
C GLU A 417 9.45 -1.99 7.94
N GLN A 418 10.70 -2.03 7.45
CA GLN A 418 11.43 -0.81 7.11
C GLN A 418 10.70 0.02 6.03
N TYR A 419 10.12 -0.66 5.04
CA TYR A 419 9.29 -0.01 4.02
C TYR A 419 8.04 0.63 4.65
N THR A 420 7.32 -0.10 5.48
CA THR A 420 6.10 0.35 6.16
C THR A 420 6.38 1.58 7.02
N ARG A 421 7.36 1.53 7.93
CA ARG A 421 7.78 2.66 8.76
C ARG A 421 8.06 3.91 7.96
N ARG A 422 8.82 3.72 6.88
CA ARG A 422 9.23 4.81 6.00
C ARG A 422 8.03 5.44 5.29
N VAL A 423 7.09 4.64 4.80
CA VAL A 423 5.87 5.12 4.15
C VAL A 423 5.01 5.94 5.12
N PHE A 424 4.81 5.44 6.35
CA PHE A 424 4.04 6.15 7.37
C PHE A 424 4.71 7.45 7.83
N THR A 425 6.03 7.41 8.05
CA THR A 425 6.81 8.63 8.38
C THR A 425 6.73 9.66 7.25
N GLU A 426 6.88 9.24 5.99
CA GLU A 426 6.80 10.14 4.83
C GLU A 426 5.38 10.69 4.59
N GLY A 427 4.35 9.97 5.02
CA GLY A 427 2.94 10.40 5.01
C GLY A 427 2.57 11.35 6.15
N GLY A 428 3.50 11.57 7.09
CA GLY A 428 3.34 12.51 8.21
C GLY A 428 2.80 11.90 9.49
N ASP A 429 2.79 10.57 9.60
CA ASP A 429 2.43 9.89 10.85
C ASP A 429 3.63 9.72 11.77
N GLU A 430 3.39 9.82 13.07
CA GLU A 430 4.37 9.46 14.10
C GLU A 430 4.34 7.95 14.31
N ILE A 431 5.39 7.25 13.87
CA ILE A 431 5.51 5.80 13.92
C ILE A 431 6.88 5.37 14.46
N HIS A 432 6.89 4.36 15.33
CA HIS A 432 8.11 3.83 15.97
C HIS A 432 8.13 2.30 15.92
N LYS A 433 9.33 1.71 15.75
CA LYS A 433 9.51 0.25 15.89
C LYS A 433 9.38 -0.13 17.36
N VAL A 434 8.72 -1.25 17.66
CA VAL A 434 8.66 -1.79 19.01
C VAL A 434 9.80 -2.80 19.21
N ASP A 435 10.55 -2.65 20.29
CA ASP A 435 11.65 -3.55 20.63
C ASP A 435 11.07 -4.91 21.08
N GLN A 436 11.32 -5.94 20.27
CA GLN A 436 10.78 -7.28 20.50
C GLN A 436 11.39 -7.91 21.77
N THR A 437 10.55 -8.50 22.61
CA THR A 437 10.97 -9.24 23.81
C THR A 437 10.58 -10.72 23.69
N ALA A 438 10.67 -11.50 24.78
CA ALA A 438 10.09 -12.85 24.82
C ALA A 438 8.55 -12.83 24.83
N GLU A 439 7.96 -11.66 25.07
CA GLU A 439 6.53 -11.39 24.95
C GLU A 439 6.19 -11.03 23.50
N SER A 440 4.98 -11.37 23.07
CA SER A 440 4.54 -11.12 21.70
C SER A 440 3.99 -9.69 21.61
N LEU A 441 4.81 -8.79 21.09
CA LEU A 441 4.53 -7.37 20.89
C LEU A 441 4.25 -7.09 19.40
N PRO A 442 3.53 -6.01 19.07
CA PRO A 442 3.34 -5.62 17.67
C PRO A 442 4.65 -5.23 17.00
N ASP A 443 4.72 -5.24 15.67
CA ASP A 443 5.94 -4.88 14.94
C ASP A 443 6.25 -3.38 15.07
N GLU A 444 5.26 -2.53 14.81
CA GLU A 444 5.38 -1.07 14.90
C GLU A 444 4.16 -0.43 15.58
N ARG A 445 4.36 0.76 16.13
CA ARG A 445 3.32 1.54 16.80
C ARG A 445 3.19 2.92 16.17
N LEU A 446 1.96 3.29 15.84
CA LEU A 446 1.59 4.59 15.27
C LEU A 446 0.71 5.37 16.26
N THR A 447 0.93 6.68 16.36
CA THR A 447 0.05 7.59 17.12
C THR A 447 -0.91 8.30 16.18
N ALA A 448 -2.22 8.05 16.35
CA ALA A 448 -3.24 8.69 15.53
C ALA A 448 -3.53 10.10 16.08
N VAL A 449 -3.09 11.13 15.38
CA VAL A 449 -3.36 12.52 15.76
C VAL A 449 -4.81 12.85 15.38
N ASP A 450 -5.60 13.31 16.35
CA ASP A 450 -7.03 13.61 16.19
C ASP A 450 -7.86 12.43 15.65
N GLY A 451 -7.49 11.19 16.02
CA GLY A 451 -8.19 9.97 15.60
C GLY A 451 -8.04 9.64 14.11
N THR A 452 -7.01 10.16 13.43
CA THR A 452 -6.77 9.90 12.00
C THR A 452 -5.38 9.31 11.78
N ILE A 453 -5.31 8.27 10.95
CA ILE A 453 -4.06 7.79 10.35
C ILE A 453 -3.84 8.55 9.06
N ASN A 454 -2.87 9.47 9.02
CA ASN A 454 -2.68 10.37 7.89
C ASN A 454 -2.37 9.57 6.63
N THR A 455 -1.34 8.74 6.62
CA THR A 455 -0.86 8.00 5.44
C THR A 455 -1.97 7.23 4.70
N LEU A 456 -2.91 6.65 5.45
CA LEU A 456 -4.04 5.90 4.89
C LEU A 456 -5.29 6.77 4.66
N GLY A 457 -5.39 7.91 5.34
CA GLY A 457 -6.53 8.83 5.28
C GLY A 457 -7.79 8.22 5.86
N ILE A 458 -7.65 7.43 6.93
CA ILE A 458 -8.76 6.75 7.63
C ILE A 458 -8.88 7.30 9.05
N GLU A 459 -10.12 7.46 9.49
CA GLU A 459 -10.44 7.73 10.88
C GLU A 459 -10.45 6.42 11.66
N VAL A 460 -9.89 6.43 12.87
CA VAL A 460 -9.80 5.29 13.78
C VAL A 460 -10.18 5.76 15.18
N ASP A 461 -10.95 4.95 15.88
CA ASP A 461 -11.32 5.21 17.28
C ASP A 461 -10.23 4.67 18.23
N SER A 462 -8.97 5.08 17.99
CA SER A 462 -7.83 4.65 18.79
C SER A 462 -6.68 5.66 18.72
N ASP A 463 -6.18 6.12 19.88
CA ASP A 463 -5.02 7.02 19.96
C ASP A 463 -3.71 6.31 19.57
N ILE A 464 -3.67 4.99 19.73
CA ILE A 464 -2.52 4.13 19.46
C ILE A 464 -2.95 3.03 18.50
N VAL A 465 -2.26 2.92 17.37
CA VAL A 465 -2.55 1.91 16.36
C VAL A 465 -1.34 1.00 16.21
N ALA A 466 -1.57 -0.31 16.36
CA ALA A 466 -0.56 -1.31 16.10
C ALA A 466 -0.44 -1.57 14.59
N ILE A 467 0.78 -1.76 14.11
CA ILE A 467 1.08 -2.13 12.72
C ILE A 467 1.77 -3.50 12.71
N GLU A 468 1.21 -4.43 11.94
CA GLU A 468 1.64 -5.83 11.85
C GLU A 468 2.04 -6.14 10.40
N CYS A 469 3.32 -6.43 10.17
CA CYS A 469 3.89 -6.69 8.84
C CYS A 469 3.97 -8.20 8.56
N GLU A 470 3.19 -8.71 7.62
CA GLU A 470 3.07 -10.16 7.38
C GLU A 470 3.79 -10.55 6.08
N ASP A 471 5.01 -11.10 6.18
CA ASP A 471 5.92 -11.30 5.03
C ASP A 471 5.99 -12.73 4.46
N GLU A 472 5.64 -13.75 5.26
CA GLU A 472 5.66 -15.16 4.82
C GLU A 472 4.55 -16.01 5.45
N ASN A 473 3.42 -15.42 5.86
CA ASN A 473 2.42 -16.15 6.62
C ASN A 473 1.47 -17.00 5.75
N THR A 474 2.05 -17.70 4.78
CA THR A 474 1.35 -18.55 3.80
C THR A 474 0.70 -19.80 4.42
N THR A 475 0.96 -20.12 5.70
CA THR A 475 0.52 -21.39 6.32
C THR A 475 -0.10 -21.31 7.73
N LYS A 476 -0.14 -20.15 8.42
CA LYS A 476 -0.66 -20.09 9.80
C LYS A 476 -1.51 -18.83 10.08
N ALA A 477 -2.79 -18.92 9.69
CA ALA A 477 -3.83 -17.95 10.05
C ALA A 477 -3.82 -17.55 11.55
N ALA A 478 -3.40 -18.46 12.43
CA ALA A 478 -3.36 -18.25 13.87
C ALA A 478 -2.59 -16.99 14.30
N ASN A 479 -1.46 -16.63 13.68
CA ASN A 479 -0.69 -15.46 14.13
C ASN A 479 -1.43 -14.13 13.84
N THR A 480 -1.90 -13.96 12.61
CA THR A 480 -2.73 -12.81 12.21
C THR A 480 -3.96 -12.69 13.10
N LEU A 481 -4.64 -13.82 13.37
CA LEU A 481 -5.84 -13.83 14.21
C LEU A 481 -5.53 -13.55 15.68
N ILE A 482 -4.41 -14.05 16.21
CA ILE A 482 -3.93 -13.74 17.57
C ILE A 482 -3.69 -12.24 17.73
N ASN A 483 -3.03 -11.58 16.76
CA ASN A 483 -2.77 -10.14 16.85
C ASN A 483 -4.07 -9.33 16.70
N ALA A 484 -5.02 -9.78 15.88
CA ALA A 484 -6.35 -9.18 15.81
C ALA A 484 -7.12 -9.33 17.12
N GLU A 485 -7.11 -10.51 17.75
CA GLU A 485 -7.78 -10.77 19.04
C GLU A 485 -7.23 -9.92 20.17
N ARG A 486 -5.91 -9.71 20.19
CA ARG A 486 -5.24 -8.82 21.14
C ARG A 486 -5.70 -7.39 21.00
N ALA A 487 -5.72 -6.88 19.77
CA ALA A 487 -6.20 -5.54 19.47
C ALA A 487 -7.67 -5.39 19.88
N TYR A 488 -8.51 -6.38 19.56
CA TYR A 488 -9.92 -6.41 19.95
C TYR A 488 -10.12 -6.38 21.47
N LYS A 489 -9.38 -7.22 22.23
CA LYS A 489 -9.45 -7.24 23.70
C LYS A 489 -8.95 -5.93 24.33
N ALA A 490 -8.01 -5.25 23.68
CA ALA A 490 -7.48 -3.97 24.12
C ALA A 490 -8.33 -2.77 23.67
N ASP A 491 -9.43 -3.00 22.94
CA ASP A 491 -10.27 -1.95 22.33
C ASP A 491 -9.45 -1.00 21.45
N ARG A 492 -8.59 -1.58 20.59
CA ARG A 492 -7.69 -0.83 19.70
C ARG A 492 -7.80 -1.25 18.24
N HIS A 493 -7.55 -0.29 17.37
CA HIS A 493 -7.41 -0.51 15.93
C HIS A 493 -6.03 -1.08 15.58
N VAL A 494 -5.97 -1.99 14.60
CA VAL A 494 -4.71 -2.55 14.09
C VAL A 494 -4.65 -2.51 12.57
N VAL A 495 -3.48 -2.20 12.01
CA VAL A 495 -3.23 -2.23 10.56
C VAL A 495 -2.35 -3.44 10.23
N PHE A 496 -2.85 -4.35 9.40
CA PHE A 496 -2.06 -5.44 8.85
C PHE A 496 -1.51 -5.05 7.47
N VAL A 497 -0.19 -5.13 7.29
CA VAL A 497 0.50 -4.84 6.03
C VAL A 497 1.04 -6.12 5.41
N TYR A 498 0.53 -6.48 4.23
CA TYR A 498 0.91 -7.70 3.49
C TYR A 498 1.72 -7.41 2.22
N LYS A 499 2.35 -8.44 1.66
CA LYS A 499 2.69 -8.47 0.23
C LYS A 499 1.43 -8.55 -0.63
N GLN A 500 1.47 -8.00 -1.85
CA GLN A 500 0.32 -8.00 -2.77
C GLN A 500 -0.25 -9.39 -3.03
N GLN A 501 0.60 -10.42 -3.16
CA GLN A 501 0.17 -11.80 -3.41
C GLN A 501 -0.56 -12.46 -2.21
N ASP A 502 -0.40 -11.92 -1.00
CA ASP A 502 -0.86 -12.53 0.26
C ASP A 502 -2.08 -11.80 0.85
N VAL A 503 -2.35 -10.56 0.42
CA VAL A 503 -3.37 -9.68 1.01
C VAL A 503 -4.78 -10.27 1.00
N GLU A 504 -5.21 -10.93 -0.09
CA GLU A 504 -6.54 -11.55 -0.16
C GLU A 504 -6.68 -12.69 0.84
N ARG A 505 -5.59 -13.42 1.10
CA ARG A 505 -5.58 -14.51 2.07
C ARG A 505 -5.65 -13.98 3.49
N GLY A 506 -4.85 -12.96 3.82
CA GLY A 506 -4.89 -12.27 5.11
C GLY A 506 -6.27 -11.68 5.40
N TYR A 507 -6.85 -10.96 4.43
CA TYR A 507 -8.22 -10.45 4.52
C TYR A 507 -9.23 -11.57 4.77
N ARG A 508 -9.11 -12.71 4.07
CA ARG A 508 -10.04 -13.85 4.26
C ARG A 508 -9.94 -14.44 5.67
N HIS A 509 -8.76 -14.48 6.28
CA HIS A 509 -8.60 -14.92 7.67
C HIS A 509 -9.32 -13.98 8.62
N LEU A 510 -9.12 -12.67 8.49
CA LEU A 510 -9.77 -11.66 9.34
C LEU A 510 -11.30 -11.62 9.15
N ASN A 511 -11.78 -11.81 7.91
CA ASN A 511 -13.20 -11.86 7.59
C ASN A 511 -13.88 -13.14 8.10
N LYS A 512 -13.17 -14.27 8.08
CA LYS A 512 -13.67 -15.58 8.50
C LYS A 512 -12.64 -16.21 9.42
N PRO A 513 -12.68 -15.92 10.73
CA PRO A 513 -11.67 -16.35 11.71
C PRO A 513 -11.73 -17.85 12.04
N CYS A 514 -12.25 -18.69 11.12
CA CYS A 514 -12.31 -20.13 11.25
C CYS A 514 -11.80 -20.80 9.96
N LYS A 515 -11.36 -22.06 10.07
CA LYS A 515 -10.84 -22.82 8.94
C LYS A 515 -11.94 -23.19 7.96
N ARG A 516 -13.13 -23.54 8.48
CA ARG A 516 -14.30 -23.94 7.68
C ARG A 516 -15.59 -23.79 8.50
N ILE A 517 -16.65 -23.32 7.86
CA ILE A 517 -18.02 -23.36 8.38
C ILE A 517 -18.68 -24.67 7.94
N GLU A 518 -19.39 -25.33 8.85
CA GLU A 518 -20.21 -26.53 8.64
C GLU A 518 -21.65 -26.29 9.09
N ASP A 519 -22.58 -27.19 8.75
CA ASP A 519 -24.03 -26.99 8.93
C ASP A 519 -24.49 -26.65 10.36
N ASN A 520 -23.74 -27.06 11.40
CA ASN A 520 -24.08 -26.81 12.81
C ASN A 520 -22.87 -26.39 13.66
N GLY A 521 -21.79 -25.91 13.04
CA GLY A 521 -20.61 -25.49 13.76
C GLY A 521 -19.46 -25.03 12.88
N ILE A 522 -18.31 -24.77 13.49
CA ILE A 522 -17.08 -24.36 12.80
C ILE A 522 -15.95 -25.33 13.07
N ILE A 523 -15.07 -25.50 12.07
CA ILE A 523 -13.75 -26.09 12.26
C ILE A 523 -12.76 -24.95 12.51
N THR A 524 -12.04 -25.00 13.62
CA THR A 524 -11.10 -23.94 13.97
C THR A 524 -9.74 -24.11 13.28
N TYR A 525 -8.93 -23.05 13.32
CA TYR A 525 -7.49 -23.20 13.13
C TYR A 525 -6.85 -23.82 14.38
N ASN A 526 -5.67 -24.43 14.21
CA ASN A 526 -4.85 -24.87 15.33
C ASN A 526 -3.80 -23.80 15.61
N GLY A 527 -3.58 -23.52 16.89
CA GLY A 527 -2.50 -22.67 17.37
C GLY A 527 -1.13 -23.33 17.23
N THR A 528 -0.10 -22.61 17.67
CA THR A 528 1.29 -23.07 17.65
C THR A 528 1.69 -23.80 18.94
N ASN A 529 1.02 -23.50 20.05
CA ASN A 529 1.32 -24.10 21.35
C ASN A 529 0.77 -25.53 21.47
N PRO A 530 1.49 -26.44 22.14
CA PRO A 530 1.00 -27.78 22.41
C PRO A 530 0.08 -27.78 23.64
N VAL A 531 -1.02 -28.53 23.58
CA VAL A 531 -1.94 -28.68 24.71
C VAL A 531 -1.21 -29.28 25.91
N ARG A 532 -1.45 -28.71 27.09
CA ARG A 532 -0.89 -29.14 28.37
C ARG A 532 -1.96 -29.68 29.29
N SER A 533 -1.69 -30.80 29.95
CA SER A 533 -2.50 -31.25 31.08
C SER A 533 -2.30 -30.32 32.29
N PRO A 534 -3.20 -30.35 33.29
CA PRO A 534 -3.07 -29.55 34.51
C PRO A 534 -1.77 -29.76 35.29
N ASP A 535 -1.07 -30.88 35.08
CA ASP A 535 0.24 -31.17 35.67
C ASP A 535 1.43 -30.87 34.74
N GLY A 536 1.20 -30.20 33.62
CA GLY A 536 2.22 -29.68 32.70
C GLY A 536 2.72 -30.67 31.63
N ARG A 537 2.23 -31.91 31.61
CA ARG A 537 2.56 -32.91 30.57
C ARG A 537 1.96 -32.48 29.23
N THR A 538 2.62 -32.81 28.12
CA THR A 538 2.14 -32.46 26.77
C THR A 538 1.22 -33.53 26.24
N LEU A 539 0.08 -33.17 25.67
CA LEU A 539 -0.79 -34.15 25.02
C LEU A 539 -0.28 -34.56 23.64
N VAL A 540 -0.34 -35.86 23.37
CA VAL A 540 0.12 -36.49 22.13
C VAL A 540 -0.89 -37.51 21.63
N ARG A 541 -0.92 -37.72 20.31
CA ARG A 541 -1.68 -38.74 19.60
C ARG A 541 -0.69 -39.65 18.87
N ALA A 542 -0.98 -40.95 18.83
CA ALA A 542 -0.22 -41.89 18.02
C ALA A 542 -0.34 -41.56 16.51
N GLY A 543 0.70 -41.87 15.74
CA GLY A 543 0.77 -41.66 14.30
C GLY A 543 1.04 -40.21 13.87
N ASP A 544 0.92 -39.96 12.57
CA ASP A 544 1.19 -38.68 11.89
C ASP A 544 -0.07 -37.84 11.63
N GLY A 545 -1.23 -38.32 12.06
CA GLY A 545 -2.53 -37.64 11.90
C GLY A 545 -2.62 -36.33 12.68
N SER A 546 -3.33 -35.35 12.10
CA SER A 546 -3.55 -34.04 12.72
C SER A 546 -4.88 -33.99 13.47
N THR A 547 -4.90 -33.39 14.65
CA THR A 547 -6.16 -33.08 15.35
C THR A 547 -6.84 -31.86 14.74
N THR A 548 -8.16 -31.90 14.67
CA THR A 548 -9.02 -30.78 14.31
C THR A 548 -9.99 -30.50 15.44
N TYR A 549 -10.35 -29.23 15.63
CA TYR A 549 -11.33 -28.83 16.62
C TYR A 549 -12.59 -28.37 15.93
N ARG A 550 -13.74 -28.79 16.46
CA ARG A 550 -15.06 -28.35 16.02
C ARG A 550 -15.81 -27.71 17.18
N ILE A 551 -16.29 -26.49 16.97
CA ILE A 551 -17.15 -25.77 17.91
C ILE A 551 -18.59 -25.84 17.42
N GLU A 552 -19.50 -26.26 18.29
CA GLU A 552 -20.95 -26.29 18.08
C GLU A 552 -21.63 -25.57 19.26
N GLY A 553 -22.03 -24.31 19.06
CA GLY A 553 -22.51 -23.47 20.16
C GLY A 553 -21.43 -23.31 21.22
N GLN A 554 -21.70 -23.77 22.45
CA GLN A 554 -20.78 -23.70 23.59
C GLN A 554 -19.95 -24.97 23.81
N THR A 555 -20.00 -25.95 22.90
CA THR A 555 -19.23 -27.20 23.02
C THR A 555 -18.09 -27.21 22.01
N ILE A 556 -16.88 -27.55 22.46
CA ILE A 556 -15.75 -27.85 21.59
C ILE A 556 -15.48 -29.36 21.62
N SER A 557 -15.32 -29.94 20.44
CA SER A 557 -14.94 -31.35 20.25
C SER A 557 -13.61 -31.44 19.51
N VAL A 558 -12.78 -32.39 19.92
CA VAL A 558 -11.50 -32.71 19.27
C VAL A 558 -11.69 -33.96 18.43
N ARG A 559 -11.27 -33.90 17.18
CA ARG A 559 -11.42 -34.97 16.20
C ARG A 559 -10.11 -35.28 15.50
N ASP A 560 -9.97 -36.51 15.03
CA ASP A 560 -8.95 -36.92 14.09
C ASP A 560 -9.61 -37.57 12.85
N ASP A 561 -8.82 -38.30 12.05
CA ASP A 561 -9.30 -38.96 10.85
C ASP A 561 -10.26 -40.13 11.13
N ASP A 562 -10.25 -40.67 12.35
CA ASP A 562 -11.01 -41.85 12.77
C ASP A 562 -12.28 -41.51 13.56
N GLY A 563 -12.37 -40.29 14.10
CA GLY A 563 -13.60 -39.77 14.69
C GLY A 563 -13.36 -38.73 15.77
N GLU A 564 -14.27 -38.69 16.74
CA GLU A 564 -14.16 -37.80 17.89
C GLU A 564 -13.33 -38.44 19.00
N LEU A 565 -12.31 -37.72 19.46
CA LEU A 565 -11.42 -38.14 20.54
C LEU A 565 -11.97 -37.72 21.90
N THR A 566 -12.43 -36.47 22.00
CA THR A 566 -12.97 -35.92 23.26
C THR A 566 -13.84 -34.69 23.00
N ARG A 567 -14.58 -34.25 24.01
CA ARG A 567 -15.43 -33.05 23.98
C ARG A 567 -15.56 -32.42 25.36
N GLY A 568 -15.84 -31.12 25.39
CA GLY A 568 -16.17 -30.38 26.60
C GLY A 568 -16.66 -28.96 26.31
N PRO A 569 -16.91 -28.14 27.35
CA PRO A 569 -17.27 -26.74 27.17
C PRO A 569 -16.14 -25.96 26.47
N VAL A 570 -16.48 -25.04 25.56
CA VAL A 570 -15.51 -24.20 24.84
C VAL A 570 -14.74 -23.22 25.76
N THR A 571 -15.32 -22.94 26.93
CA THR A 571 -14.75 -22.09 27.99
C THR A 571 -13.70 -22.82 28.84
N ASP A 572 -13.57 -24.14 28.70
CA ASP A 572 -12.67 -24.94 29.51
C ASP A 572 -11.34 -25.21 28.76
N ASP A 573 -10.27 -25.43 29.52
CA ASP A 573 -8.99 -25.84 28.96
C ASP A 573 -9.09 -27.25 28.35
N VAL A 574 -8.82 -27.43 27.06
CA VAL A 574 -8.92 -28.73 26.37
C VAL A 574 -7.96 -29.77 26.95
N GLY A 575 -6.90 -29.34 27.64
CA GLY A 575 -6.01 -30.18 28.41
C GLY A 575 -6.64 -30.80 29.66
N THR A 576 -7.80 -30.32 30.11
CA THR A 576 -8.57 -30.86 31.24
C THR A 576 -9.57 -31.94 30.84
N PHE A 577 -9.82 -32.13 29.53
CA PHE A 577 -10.79 -33.10 29.06
C PHE A 577 -10.33 -34.56 29.26
N GLU A 578 -11.27 -35.49 29.19
CA GLU A 578 -10.96 -36.92 29.23
C GLU A 578 -10.49 -37.39 27.84
N TRP A 579 -9.22 -37.80 27.75
CA TRP A 579 -8.61 -38.28 26.50
C TRP A 579 -8.51 -39.81 26.46
N PRO A 580 -8.70 -40.43 25.28
CA PRO A 580 -8.69 -41.88 25.12
C PRO A 580 -7.26 -42.43 25.20
N THR A 581 -6.78 -42.70 26.42
CA THR A 581 -5.44 -43.26 26.64
C THR A 581 -5.36 -44.78 26.58
N GLU A 582 -6.51 -45.45 26.49
CA GLU A 582 -6.63 -46.90 26.29
C GLU A 582 -6.78 -47.18 24.77
N PRO A 583 -6.23 -48.30 24.26
CA PRO A 583 -6.42 -48.69 22.87
C PRO A 583 -7.90 -49.06 22.59
N ALA A 584 -8.37 -48.80 21.36
CA ALA A 584 -9.75 -49.09 20.96
C ALA A 584 -10.04 -50.61 20.95
N GLU A 585 -11.25 -51.02 21.38
CA GLU A 585 -11.63 -52.44 21.55
C GLU A 585 -11.51 -53.31 20.28
N ASP A 586 -11.57 -52.70 19.08
CA ASP A 586 -11.45 -53.40 17.79
C ASP A 586 -9.99 -53.64 17.34
N ASP A 587 -9.00 -53.04 18.01
CA ASP A 587 -7.58 -53.16 17.67
C ASP A 587 -6.90 -54.31 18.44
N THR A 588 -7.44 -55.52 18.26
CA THR A 588 -6.93 -56.75 18.91
C THR A 588 -5.58 -57.26 18.34
N THR A 589 -4.91 -56.45 17.53
CA THR A 589 -3.58 -56.72 16.95
C THR A 589 -2.42 -55.96 17.60
N ALA A 590 -2.69 -55.04 18.54
CA ALA A 590 -1.65 -54.38 19.32
C ALA A 590 -0.80 -55.43 20.06
N THR A 591 0.40 -55.69 19.54
CA THR A 591 1.44 -56.41 20.27
C THR A 591 2.04 -55.47 21.32
N ASP A 592 2.72 -56.00 22.35
CA ASP A 592 3.37 -55.27 23.46
C ASP A 592 4.39 -54.16 23.05
N THR A 593 4.45 -53.78 21.76
CA THR A 593 5.45 -52.90 21.15
C THR A 593 4.91 -51.79 20.26
N GLU A 594 3.60 -51.68 19.97
CA GLU A 594 3.05 -50.64 19.09
C GLU A 594 1.76 -50.04 19.68
N ALA A 595 1.66 -48.71 19.72
CA ALA A 595 0.45 -47.99 20.14
C ALA A 595 -0.62 -48.09 19.05
N SER A 596 -1.90 -48.18 19.44
CA SER A 596 -3.01 -48.12 18.48
C SER A 596 -3.00 -46.76 17.76
N GLU A 597 -3.30 -46.72 16.45
CA GLU A 597 -3.23 -45.50 15.62
C GLU A 597 -4.13 -44.34 16.13
N THR A 598 -5.09 -44.64 17.00
CA THR A 598 -6.04 -43.69 17.63
C THR A 598 -5.75 -43.37 19.09
N GLN A 599 -4.73 -44.01 19.69
CA GLN A 599 -4.42 -43.86 21.12
C GLN A 599 -3.82 -42.48 21.43
N CYS A 600 -4.31 -41.84 22.48
CA CYS A 600 -3.75 -40.60 23.02
C CYS A 600 -2.86 -40.87 24.24
N GLY A 601 -2.03 -39.90 24.62
CA GLY A 601 -1.17 -40.02 25.79
C GLY A 601 -0.61 -38.69 26.28
N TYR A 602 0.05 -38.74 27.43
CA TYR A 602 0.68 -37.61 28.10
C TYR A 602 2.20 -37.75 28.04
N TYR A 603 2.83 -36.93 27.21
CA TYR A 603 4.27 -36.89 27.01
C TYR A 603 4.98 -36.10 28.12
N ARG A 604 6.08 -36.66 28.62
CA ARG A 604 7.10 -35.91 29.38
C ARG A 604 8.52 -36.39 29.06
N LYS A 605 9.47 -35.49 29.20
CA LYS A 605 10.89 -35.83 29.24
C LYS A 605 11.31 -35.98 30.71
N THR A 606 11.87 -37.13 31.05
CA THR A 606 12.39 -37.41 32.39
C THR A 606 13.79 -36.86 32.59
N ASP A 607 14.24 -36.72 33.85
CA ASP A 607 15.55 -36.15 34.20
C ASP A 607 16.73 -36.93 33.61
N ASP A 608 16.56 -38.23 33.37
CA ASP A 608 17.58 -39.10 32.76
C ASP A 608 17.65 -38.96 31.22
N GLY A 609 16.80 -38.12 30.63
CA GLY A 609 16.73 -37.88 29.20
C GLY A 609 15.72 -38.75 28.44
N THR A 610 15.06 -39.71 29.10
CA THR A 610 14.09 -40.60 28.48
C THR A 610 12.78 -39.87 28.16
N HIS A 611 12.26 -40.12 26.96
CA HIS A 611 10.98 -39.61 26.47
C HIS A 611 9.88 -40.63 26.80
N ARG A 612 8.91 -40.26 27.63
CA ARG A 612 7.82 -41.16 28.06
C ARG A 612 6.48 -40.64 27.58
N VAL A 613 5.64 -41.56 27.12
CA VAL A 613 4.21 -41.34 26.93
C VAL A 613 3.47 -42.17 27.97
N GLU A 614 2.65 -41.52 28.77
CA GLU A 614 1.95 -42.10 29.93
C GLU A 614 0.44 -41.90 29.78
N THR A 615 -0.35 -42.74 30.44
CA THR A 615 -1.78 -42.51 30.70
C THR A 615 -1.97 -41.39 31.73
N ALA A 616 -3.21 -40.96 31.94
CA ALA A 616 -3.53 -39.90 32.92
C ALA A 616 -3.04 -40.25 34.34
N ASP A 617 -3.12 -41.52 34.74
CA ASP A 617 -2.70 -42.03 36.05
C ASP A 617 -1.19 -42.31 36.16
N GLY A 618 -0.42 -42.10 35.09
CA GLY A 618 1.04 -42.25 35.08
C GLY A 618 1.51 -43.65 34.69
N THR A 619 0.62 -44.53 34.21
CA THR A 619 1.02 -45.81 33.62
C THR A 619 1.75 -45.56 32.30
N VAL A 620 2.93 -46.17 32.14
CA VAL A 620 3.73 -45.98 30.93
C VAL A 620 3.11 -46.72 29.75
N ILE A 621 2.81 -45.98 28.68
CA ILE A 621 2.36 -46.51 27.39
C ILE A 621 3.58 -46.88 26.55
N MET A 622 4.55 -45.96 26.41
CA MET A 622 5.77 -46.19 25.63
C MET A 622 6.94 -45.34 26.12
N GLU A 623 8.17 -45.84 25.92
CA GLU A 623 9.41 -45.14 26.25
C GLU A 623 10.36 -45.09 25.06
N TYR A 624 11.03 -43.95 24.88
CA TYR A 624 12.02 -43.73 23.85
C TYR A 624 13.30 -43.13 24.42
N SER A 625 14.43 -43.65 23.99
CA SER A 625 15.75 -43.07 24.30
C SER A 625 16.07 -41.83 23.46
N GLU A 626 15.40 -41.64 22.31
CA GLU A 626 15.66 -40.55 21.38
C GLU A 626 14.39 -39.80 20.99
N LYS A 627 14.47 -38.46 20.95
CA LYS A 627 13.34 -37.58 20.56
C LYS A 627 12.80 -37.88 19.16
N GLN A 628 13.66 -38.27 18.21
CA GLN A 628 13.24 -38.56 16.83
C GLN A 628 12.40 -39.83 16.74
N ALA A 629 12.70 -40.85 17.54
CA ALA A 629 11.86 -42.06 17.62
C ALA A 629 10.49 -41.72 18.20
N PHE A 630 10.44 -40.90 19.25
CA PHE A 630 9.18 -40.38 19.79
C PHE A 630 8.37 -39.61 18.73
N LEU A 631 8.99 -38.70 17.98
CA LEU A 631 8.28 -37.90 16.96
C LEU A 631 7.88 -38.71 15.71
N ALA A 632 8.43 -39.90 15.51
CA ALA A 632 8.03 -40.80 14.43
C ALA A 632 6.71 -41.52 14.76
N ASP A 633 6.49 -41.81 16.04
CA ASP A 633 5.33 -42.58 16.50
C ASP A 633 4.22 -41.70 17.08
N TRP A 634 4.55 -40.48 17.52
CA TRP A 634 3.62 -39.58 18.22
C TRP A 634 3.65 -38.16 17.68
N THR A 635 2.46 -37.63 17.43
CA THR A 635 2.22 -36.23 17.06
C THR A 635 1.70 -35.45 18.26
N ARG A 636 2.22 -34.23 18.45
CA ARG A 636 1.75 -33.32 19.50
C ARG A 636 0.41 -32.71 19.13
N ILE A 637 -0.53 -32.75 20.07
CA ILE A 637 -1.82 -32.09 19.95
C ILE A 637 -1.59 -30.59 20.22
N ARG A 638 -2.03 -29.74 19.28
CA ARG A 638 -1.89 -28.27 19.34
C ARG A 638 -3.15 -27.64 19.87
N GLU A 639 -3.05 -26.54 20.61
CA GLU A 639 -4.21 -25.80 21.13
C GLU A 639 -5.15 -25.32 20.00
N PRO A 640 -6.46 -25.21 20.25
CA PRO A 640 -7.39 -24.60 19.31
C PRO A 640 -7.20 -23.08 19.26
N HIS A 641 -7.44 -22.48 18.10
CA HIS A 641 -7.73 -21.05 18.01
C HIS A 641 -9.24 -20.85 18.14
N VAL A 642 -9.71 -20.31 19.27
CA VAL A 642 -11.14 -20.09 19.56
C VAL A 642 -11.51 -18.65 19.21
N PRO A 643 -12.27 -18.41 18.11
CA PRO A 643 -12.55 -17.04 17.66
C PRO A 643 -13.44 -16.29 18.64
N ILE A 644 -13.17 -14.99 18.83
CA ILE A 644 -13.95 -14.12 19.72
C ILE A 644 -14.94 -13.21 18.97
N ALA A 645 -14.87 -13.16 17.65
CA ALA A 645 -15.82 -12.44 16.82
C ALA A 645 -16.16 -13.24 15.56
N LEU A 646 -17.28 -12.91 14.91
CA LEU A 646 -17.69 -13.51 13.63
C LEU A 646 -16.80 -13.05 12.46
N SER A 647 -16.23 -11.85 12.60
CA SER A 647 -15.29 -11.18 11.70
C SER A 647 -14.51 -10.17 12.53
N TYR A 648 -13.29 -9.85 12.09
CA TYR A 648 -12.43 -8.84 12.70
C TYR A 648 -12.37 -7.53 11.89
N LEU A 649 -13.14 -7.42 10.81
CA LEU A 649 -13.02 -6.33 9.84
C LEU A 649 -13.48 -4.94 10.35
N ASP A 650 -14.22 -4.88 11.45
CA ASP A 650 -14.71 -3.66 12.09
C ASP A 650 -13.61 -2.87 12.82
N PHE A 651 -12.48 -3.50 13.17
CA PHE A 651 -11.37 -2.87 13.92
C PHE A 651 -9.99 -3.08 13.29
N VAL A 652 -9.94 -3.66 12.09
CA VAL A 652 -8.68 -3.86 11.36
C VAL A 652 -8.69 -3.11 10.04
N THR A 653 -7.53 -2.60 9.65
CA THR A 653 -7.29 -2.17 8.28
C THR A 653 -6.29 -3.11 7.61
N VAL A 654 -6.67 -3.63 6.45
CA VAL A 654 -5.79 -4.47 5.64
C VAL A 654 -5.14 -3.61 4.57
N ALA A 655 -3.82 -3.56 4.55
CA ALA A 655 -3.03 -2.85 3.55
C ALA A 655 -2.02 -3.78 2.88
N TYR A 656 -1.54 -3.39 1.70
CA TYR A 656 -0.50 -4.14 0.98
C TYR A 656 0.43 -3.24 0.19
N ARG A 657 1.65 -3.73 -0.04
CA ARG A 657 2.59 -3.12 -0.98
C ARG A 657 2.29 -3.60 -2.40
N ASP A 658 1.77 -2.72 -3.25
CA ASP A 658 1.56 -3.00 -4.69
C ASP A 658 2.92 -3.17 -5.38
N GLU A 659 3.14 -4.32 -6.00
CA GLU A 659 4.43 -4.68 -6.62
C GLU A 659 4.75 -3.84 -7.86
N LYS A 660 3.72 -3.30 -8.53
CA LYS A 660 3.90 -2.50 -9.76
C LYS A 660 4.26 -1.06 -9.45
N THR A 661 3.65 -0.48 -8.42
CA THR A 661 3.90 0.92 -8.03
C THR A 661 4.86 1.05 -6.87
N GLY A 662 5.11 -0.03 -6.12
CA GLY A 662 5.85 -0.01 -4.88
C GLY A 662 5.15 0.78 -3.77
N GLN A 663 3.82 1.00 -3.87
CA GLN A 663 3.05 1.84 -2.94
C GLN A 663 2.20 1.03 -1.98
N LEU A 664 1.93 1.62 -0.81
CA LEU A 664 0.99 1.07 0.15
C LEU A 664 -0.44 1.38 -0.31
N GLN A 665 -1.30 0.37 -0.31
CA GLN A 665 -2.69 0.46 -0.72
C GLN A 665 -3.57 -0.23 0.31
N VAL A 666 -4.71 0.37 0.64
CA VAL A 666 -5.74 -0.29 1.46
C VAL A 666 -6.45 -1.33 0.59
N TYR A 667 -6.57 -2.55 1.11
CA TYR A 667 -7.34 -3.63 0.51
C TYR A 667 -8.74 -3.65 1.12
N ASP A 668 -9.68 -3.04 0.40
CA ASP A 668 -11.10 -2.95 0.78
C ASP A 668 -11.96 -3.54 -0.36
N PRO A 669 -12.09 -4.87 -0.43
CA PRO A 669 -12.88 -5.52 -1.45
C PRO A 669 -14.36 -5.38 -1.13
N ARG A 670 -15.14 -4.96 -2.13
CA ARG A 670 -16.59 -4.84 -2.00
C ARG A 670 -17.23 -6.24 -1.88
N PRO A 671 -18.13 -6.48 -0.91
CA PRO A 671 -18.83 -7.76 -0.82
C PRO A 671 -19.65 -8.03 -2.08
N ASP A 672 -19.78 -9.29 -2.46
CA ASP A 672 -20.53 -9.72 -3.64
C ASP A 672 -22.05 -9.46 -3.53
N TRP A 673 -22.56 -9.38 -2.30
CA TRP A 673 -23.94 -9.03 -1.99
C TRP A 673 -24.20 -7.51 -1.90
N GLU A 674 -23.16 -6.66 -1.85
CA GLU A 674 -23.33 -5.21 -1.77
C GLU A 674 -23.60 -4.60 -3.15
N THR A 675 -24.65 -3.79 -3.25
CA THR A 675 -25.03 -3.09 -4.48
C THR A 675 -24.80 -1.57 -4.34
N THR A 676 -25.26 -0.79 -5.31
CA THR A 676 -25.28 0.68 -5.17
C THR A 676 -26.48 1.19 -4.38
N ASP A 677 -27.48 0.33 -4.12
CA ASP A 677 -28.67 0.69 -3.36
C ASP A 677 -28.53 0.24 -1.91
N LYS A 678 -28.69 1.20 -0.98
CA LYS A 678 -28.56 0.95 0.46
C LYS A 678 -29.56 -0.10 0.96
N SER A 679 -30.83 -0.02 0.53
CA SER A 679 -31.87 -0.92 1.02
C SER A 679 -31.71 -2.32 0.47
N GLU A 680 -31.30 -2.47 -0.79
CA GLU A 680 -31.00 -3.77 -1.37
C GLU A 680 -29.79 -4.41 -0.69
N SER A 681 -28.73 -3.63 -0.45
CA SER A 681 -27.52 -4.10 0.23
C SER A 681 -27.80 -4.51 1.68
N GLN A 682 -28.55 -3.71 2.43
CA GLN A 682 -28.95 -4.05 3.80
C GLN A 682 -29.77 -5.35 3.85
N LYS A 683 -30.71 -5.51 2.91
CA LYS A 683 -31.50 -6.75 2.84
C LYS A 683 -30.63 -7.95 2.49
N ALA A 684 -29.77 -7.83 1.48
CA ALA A 684 -28.90 -8.91 1.04
C ALA A 684 -27.90 -9.31 2.13
N GLY A 685 -27.30 -8.34 2.83
CA GLY A 685 -26.37 -8.61 3.92
C GLY A 685 -27.05 -9.24 5.15
N VAL A 686 -28.28 -8.84 5.51
CA VAL A 686 -29.06 -9.53 6.57
C VAL A 686 -29.33 -10.99 6.19
N GLN A 687 -29.73 -11.23 4.93
CA GLN A 687 -29.97 -12.59 4.45
C GLN A 687 -28.67 -13.41 4.48
N ARG A 688 -27.56 -12.82 4.03
CA ARG A 688 -26.26 -13.47 4.05
C ARG A 688 -25.78 -13.80 5.45
N PHE A 689 -25.96 -12.88 6.40
CA PHE A 689 -25.64 -13.12 7.80
C PHE A 689 -26.45 -14.29 8.37
N CYS A 690 -27.77 -14.31 8.13
CA CYS A 690 -28.62 -15.42 8.57
C CYS A 690 -28.21 -16.75 7.94
N GLU A 691 -27.85 -16.76 6.66
CA GLU A 691 -27.37 -17.96 5.97
C GLU A 691 -26.04 -18.49 6.51
N GLU A 692 -25.12 -17.60 6.92
CA GLU A 692 -23.79 -18.00 7.36
C GLU A 692 -23.71 -18.30 8.87
N PHE A 693 -24.48 -17.62 9.72
CA PHE A 693 -24.25 -17.62 11.17
C PHE A 693 -25.46 -18.01 12.03
N ILE A 694 -26.63 -18.25 11.45
CA ILE A 694 -27.82 -18.67 12.21
C ILE A 694 -28.15 -20.12 11.86
N VAL A 695 -28.29 -20.95 12.90
CA VAL A 695 -28.51 -22.40 12.75
C VAL A 695 -29.72 -22.87 13.55
N GLU A 696 -30.39 -23.91 13.05
CA GLU A 696 -31.39 -24.64 13.81
C GLU A 696 -30.70 -25.58 14.81
N ARG A 697 -31.10 -25.51 16.08
CA ARG A 697 -30.53 -26.34 17.14
C ARG A 697 -31.61 -26.61 18.19
N ASP A 698 -31.56 -27.79 18.83
CA ASP A 698 -32.59 -28.23 19.78
C ASP A 698 -32.35 -27.66 21.19
N GLY A 699 -33.31 -26.90 21.73
CA GLY A 699 -33.24 -26.31 23.07
C GLY A 699 -32.63 -24.90 23.25
N PRO A 700 -31.96 -24.24 22.28
CA PRO A 700 -31.55 -22.84 22.38
C PRO A 700 -32.66 -21.87 21.98
N GLU A 701 -32.53 -20.65 22.50
CA GLU A 701 -33.36 -19.50 22.19
C GLU A 701 -32.44 -18.33 21.77
N LEU A 702 -32.37 -18.03 20.48
CA LEU A 702 -31.66 -16.84 20.00
C LEU A 702 -32.46 -15.59 20.36
N THR A 703 -31.91 -14.70 21.17
CA THR A 703 -32.58 -13.43 21.47
C THR A 703 -32.43 -12.45 20.30
N TYR A 704 -33.39 -11.53 20.18
CA TYR A 704 -33.28 -10.48 19.19
C TYR A 704 -32.10 -9.53 19.48
N ASP A 705 -31.73 -9.35 20.75
CA ASP A 705 -30.60 -8.50 21.13
C ASP A 705 -29.27 -9.09 20.67
N ASP A 706 -29.07 -10.39 20.85
CA ASP A 706 -27.86 -11.09 20.39
C ASP A 706 -27.75 -11.07 18.87
N LEU A 707 -28.88 -11.29 18.17
CA LEU A 707 -28.94 -11.18 16.71
C LEU A 707 -28.58 -9.77 16.23
N ASP A 708 -29.15 -8.73 16.83
CA ASP A 708 -28.96 -7.32 16.46
C ASP A 708 -27.50 -6.89 16.67
N ALA A 709 -26.92 -7.26 17.81
CA ALA A 709 -25.53 -6.96 18.14
C ALA A 709 -24.55 -7.67 17.18
N ALA A 710 -24.68 -8.99 17.02
CA ALA A 710 -23.79 -9.77 16.16
C ALA A 710 -23.89 -9.37 14.68
N LEU A 711 -25.11 -9.10 14.19
CA LEU A 711 -25.33 -8.60 12.84
C LEU A 711 -24.71 -7.22 12.62
N THR A 712 -24.91 -6.29 13.55
CA THR A 712 -24.42 -4.92 13.42
C THR A 712 -22.90 -4.90 13.30
N GLN A 713 -22.22 -5.57 14.23
CA GLN A 713 -20.77 -5.71 14.24
C GLN A 713 -20.25 -6.29 12.92
N TRP A 714 -20.80 -7.45 12.52
CA TRP A 714 -20.38 -8.14 11.30
C TRP A 714 -20.65 -7.33 10.02
N PHE A 715 -21.78 -6.61 9.96
CA PHE A 715 -22.18 -5.86 8.77
C PHE A 715 -21.32 -4.60 8.58
N GLU A 716 -21.05 -3.86 9.66
CA GLU A 716 -20.30 -2.60 9.59
C GLU A 716 -18.84 -2.80 9.20
N GLY A 717 -18.22 -3.92 9.59
CA GLY A 717 -16.88 -4.28 9.12
C GLY A 717 -16.80 -4.66 7.64
N GLN A 718 -17.92 -4.99 6.99
CA GLN A 718 -17.92 -5.47 5.60
C GLN A 718 -18.50 -4.50 4.59
N SER A 719 -19.38 -3.60 5.02
CA SER A 719 -20.14 -2.74 4.13
C SER A 719 -19.78 -1.28 4.28
N GLN A 720 -19.75 -0.56 3.15
CA GLN A 720 -19.67 0.90 3.18
C GLN A 720 -21.01 1.56 3.57
N HIS A 721 -22.08 0.76 3.76
CA HIS A 721 -23.35 1.22 4.28
C HIS A 721 -23.48 0.88 5.76
N PRO A 722 -24.15 1.73 6.57
CA PRO A 722 -24.39 1.39 7.96
C PRO A 722 -25.35 0.21 8.06
N ALA A 723 -25.24 -0.55 9.14
CA ALA A 723 -26.14 -1.65 9.44
C ALA A 723 -27.62 -1.18 9.45
N PRO A 724 -28.57 -2.05 9.08
CA PRO A 724 -29.98 -1.72 9.19
C PRO A 724 -30.36 -1.52 10.66
N ILE A 725 -31.06 -0.43 10.96
CA ILE A 725 -31.57 -0.18 12.32
C ILE A 725 -32.51 -1.32 12.76
N ARG A 726 -32.56 -1.59 14.07
CA ARG A 726 -33.39 -2.61 14.71
C ARG A 726 -34.82 -2.76 14.17
N SER A 727 -35.51 -1.65 13.89
CA SER A 727 -36.90 -1.69 13.39
C SER A 727 -37.03 -2.21 11.95
N VAL A 728 -35.94 -2.22 11.18
CA VAL A 728 -35.89 -2.64 9.78
C VAL A 728 -35.46 -4.10 9.65
N ILE A 729 -34.56 -4.59 10.52
CA ILE A 729 -34.03 -5.96 10.50
C ILE A 729 -35.15 -6.99 10.35
N GLY A 730 -36.22 -6.88 11.15
CA GLY A 730 -37.35 -7.84 11.09
C GLY A 730 -38.03 -7.95 9.72
N GLY A 731 -37.96 -6.93 8.87
CA GLY A 731 -38.48 -6.96 7.50
C GLY A 731 -37.55 -7.67 6.50
N TYR A 732 -36.28 -7.84 6.84
CA TYR A 732 -35.25 -8.46 6.00
C TYR A 732 -34.92 -9.89 6.39
N LEU A 733 -35.32 -10.33 7.59
CA LEU A 733 -35.14 -11.71 8.04
C LEU A 733 -35.76 -12.73 7.05
N PRO A 734 -35.12 -13.90 6.87
CA PRO A 734 -35.71 -15.05 6.19
C PRO A 734 -37.08 -15.43 6.76
N ASP A 735 -37.94 -16.07 5.97
CA ASP A 735 -39.31 -16.40 6.38
C ASP A 735 -39.37 -17.26 7.65
N GLU A 736 -38.40 -18.14 7.83
CA GLU A 736 -38.22 -19.00 9.02
C GLU A 736 -38.01 -18.19 10.31
N LEU A 737 -37.36 -17.03 10.20
CA LEU A 737 -37.03 -16.13 11.31
C LEU A 737 -38.02 -14.95 11.44
N LYS A 738 -39.18 -14.97 10.76
CA LYS A 738 -40.16 -13.85 10.86
C LYS A 738 -41.07 -13.92 12.08
N THR A 739 -41.16 -15.07 12.75
CA THR A 739 -42.08 -15.30 13.88
C THR A 739 -41.33 -15.38 15.20
N ALA A 740 -40.77 -14.26 15.66
CA ALA A 740 -40.22 -14.15 17.01
C ALA A 740 -41.32 -14.38 18.07
N LYS A 741 -41.00 -15.14 19.12
CA LYS A 741 -41.87 -15.36 20.28
C LYS A 741 -41.66 -14.25 21.32
N THR A 742 -42.66 -14.02 22.16
CA THR A 742 -42.59 -13.07 23.27
C THR A 742 -42.51 -13.82 24.59
N GLY A 743 -41.52 -13.47 25.42
CA GLY A 743 -41.32 -14.08 26.73
C GLY A 743 -42.45 -13.75 27.71
N SER A 744 -42.54 -14.52 28.80
CA SER A 744 -43.53 -14.36 29.86
C SER A 744 -43.39 -13.06 30.68
N GLY A 745 -42.33 -12.28 30.44
CA GLY A 745 -42.03 -11.00 31.10
C GLY A 745 -42.55 -9.71 30.42
N GLY A 746 -43.16 -9.79 29.23
CA GLY A 746 -43.69 -8.62 28.50
C GLY A 746 -43.15 -8.50 27.07
N ASN A 747 -43.59 -7.45 26.35
CA ASN A 747 -43.28 -7.22 24.93
C ASN A 747 -41.79 -6.97 24.61
N ASP A 748 -40.96 -6.77 25.64
CA ASP A 748 -39.56 -6.35 25.49
C ASP A 748 -38.61 -7.54 25.28
N TYR A 749 -38.99 -8.76 25.68
CA TYR A 749 -38.18 -9.96 25.45
C TYR A 749 -38.68 -10.73 24.22
N ARG A 750 -37.96 -10.58 23.10
CA ARG A 750 -38.24 -11.29 21.83
C ARG A 750 -37.12 -12.28 21.50
N TYR A 751 -37.49 -13.48 21.09
CA TYR A 751 -36.54 -14.56 20.78
C TYR A 751 -37.04 -15.47 19.66
N PHE A 752 -36.13 -16.25 19.08
CA PHE A 752 -36.39 -17.24 18.04
C PHE A 752 -36.17 -18.63 18.62
N ASP A 753 -37.26 -19.36 18.87
CA ASP A 753 -37.21 -20.69 19.47
C ASP A 753 -36.69 -21.73 18.47
N GLY A 754 -35.72 -22.54 18.89
CA GLY A 754 -35.07 -23.55 18.06
C GLY A 754 -33.99 -23.01 17.13
N PHE A 755 -33.60 -21.75 17.31
CA PHE A 755 -32.50 -21.11 16.58
C PHE A 755 -31.42 -20.63 17.53
N ASP A 756 -30.19 -20.62 17.05
CA ASP A 756 -29.01 -20.19 17.77
C ASP A 756 -27.99 -19.55 16.82
N LEU A 757 -27.00 -18.87 17.39
CA LEU A 757 -25.80 -18.50 16.65
C LEU A 757 -24.94 -19.76 16.39
N LEU A 758 -24.25 -19.77 15.25
CA LEU A 758 -23.35 -20.85 14.86
C LEU A 758 -22.32 -21.13 15.97
N PHE A 759 -21.73 -20.05 16.48
CA PHE A 759 -20.95 -19.96 17.71
C PHE A 759 -21.18 -18.58 18.36
N GLU A 760 -20.98 -18.48 19.66
CA GLU A 760 -21.21 -17.25 20.42
C GLU A 760 -20.02 -16.28 20.23
N PRO A 761 -20.23 -15.03 19.79
CA PRO A 761 -19.19 -14.00 19.85
C PRO A 761 -18.84 -13.67 21.30
N GLY A 762 -17.58 -13.34 21.57
CA GLY A 762 -17.12 -12.98 22.91
C GLY A 762 -17.00 -14.17 23.88
N ILE A 763 -16.88 -15.41 23.37
CA ILE A 763 -16.52 -16.57 24.20
C ILE A 763 -15.30 -16.21 25.04
N ASP A 764 -15.30 -16.56 26.33
CA ASP A 764 -14.13 -16.43 27.20
C ASP A 764 -13.47 -17.81 27.32
N SER A 765 -12.33 -17.99 26.65
CA SER A 765 -11.62 -19.27 26.56
C SER A 765 -10.17 -19.12 27.00
N PRO A 766 -9.62 -20.05 27.79
CA PRO A 766 -8.21 -20.00 28.25
C PRO A 766 -7.20 -20.14 27.11
N HIS A 767 -7.64 -20.50 25.90
CA HIS A 767 -6.80 -20.63 24.71
C HIS A 767 -6.69 -19.33 23.89
N GLN A 768 -7.25 -18.24 24.39
CA GLN A 768 -7.17 -16.94 23.74
C GLN A 768 -5.86 -16.24 24.05
N ALA A 769 -5.46 -15.35 23.15
CA ALA A 769 -4.38 -14.45 23.42
C ALA A 769 -4.78 -13.41 24.49
N ASP A 770 -3.87 -13.15 25.42
CA ASP A 770 -3.95 -12.00 26.33
C ASP A 770 -3.45 -10.74 25.61
N PRO A 771 -4.01 -9.55 25.94
CA PRO A 771 -3.48 -8.29 25.45
C PRO A 771 -2.01 -8.13 25.88
N PRO A 772 -1.11 -7.62 25.02
CA PRO A 772 0.29 -7.45 25.37
C PRO A 772 0.46 -6.42 26.50
N ALA A 773 1.50 -6.60 27.33
CA ALA A 773 1.77 -5.75 28.49
C ALA A 773 2.00 -4.27 28.12
N ASP A 774 2.46 -3.97 26.91
CA ASP A 774 2.71 -2.59 26.45
C ASP A 774 1.46 -1.83 25.99
N TYR A 775 0.28 -2.47 26.02
CA TYR A 775 -0.99 -1.82 25.73
C TYR A 775 -1.51 -1.02 26.92
N ASP A 776 -0.89 -1.06 28.09
CA ASP A 776 -1.22 -0.16 29.20
C ASP A 776 -0.19 1.00 29.30
N PRO A 777 -0.55 2.25 28.96
CA PRO A 777 0.38 3.38 29.11
C PRO A 777 0.73 3.68 30.58
N ASP A 778 0.01 3.11 31.55
CA ASP A 778 0.25 3.31 32.98
C ASP A 778 1.27 2.31 33.58
N ASP A 779 1.71 1.28 32.83
CA ASP A 779 2.69 0.28 33.32
C ASP A 779 4.16 0.65 33.06
N GLN A 780 4.44 1.89 32.65
CA GLN A 780 5.78 2.48 32.83
C GLN A 780 5.99 2.91 34.30
N GLU A 781 5.80 2.00 35.26
CA GLU A 781 6.27 2.18 36.63
C GLU A 781 7.80 2.06 36.65
N THR A 782 8.45 3.22 36.58
CA THR A 782 9.62 3.60 37.41
C THR A 782 10.54 2.46 37.88
N ASP A 783 11.39 1.94 36.99
CA ASP A 783 12.66 1.34 37.40
C ASP A 783 13.66 2.46 37.71
N ASP A 784 13.40 3.19 38.79
CA ASP A 784 14.39 4.06 39.46
C ASP A 784 15.11 3.22 40.52
N ASP A 785 15.76 2.14 40.08
CA ASP A 785 16.66 1.33 40.91
C ASP A 785 17.97 2.10 41.10
N THR A 786 17.90 3.07 42.00
CA THR A 786 19.07 3.71 42.59
C THR A 786 19.81 2.67 43.44
N GLU A 787 20.81 2.00 42.83
CA GLU A 787 21.87 1.32 43.54
C GLU A 787 22.52 2.29 44.53
N THR A 788 22.12 2.18 45.79
CA THR A 788 22.80 2.78 46.93
C THR A 788 24.10 2.03 47.12
N THR A 789 25.17 2.58 46.57
CA THR A 789 26.54 2.16 46.87
C THR A 789 26.84 2.50 48.33
N GLU A 790 26.91 1.47 49.18
CA GLU A 790 27.62 1.52 50.45
C GLU A 790 29.11 1.76 50.18
N GLU A 791 29.58 3.00 50.36
CA GLU A 791 31.01 3.27 50.54
C GLU A 791 31.41 2.96 51.99
N THR A 792 32.32 2.01 52.11
CA THR A 792 33.21 1.81 53.24
C THR A 792 34.26 2.93 53.32
N ASP A 793 34.03 3.94 54.15
CA ASP A 793 34.92 4.49 55.22
C ASP A 793 34.45 5.89 55.70
#